data_AF-A0A2D5Y9K8-F1
#
_entry.id   AF-A0A2D5Y9K8-F1
#
_cell.length_a   1.000
_cell.length_b   1.000
_cell.length_c   1.000
_cell.angle_alpha   90.00
_cell.angle_beta   90.00
_cell.angle_gamma   90.00
#
_symmetry.space_group_name_H-M   'P 1'
#
loop_
_entity.id
_entity.type
_entity.pdbx_description
1 polymer ?
#
loop_
_entity_poly.entity_id
_entity_poly.type
_entity_poly.pdbx_seq_one_letter_code
_entity_poly.pdbx_strand_id
1 'polypeptide(L)'
;MASWGRHNFSLPRIHSGKNLLPKNPLNHFAHPELLYSLPAVLLLLAVLYLRSRKLADQKLKQLITQKLAHDLIPSFSRNRQIFKFCLFFLGIAFILLAWAGPQWGTTQRTITPKGIDLLIAVDLSKSMLARDVRPNRLERVKLTLSNLLPSVRGDRLGLIAFSGSSFLQCPLTLDHQAFAKSLEDLNVGLIPRMGTNLALPIQEASRSFSKDDNDKFLVLISDGEDLEGQGLQEAKQAAKQGIRIYTIGIGSEEGAFIPTDPLGQPAKNFLTDRQGKKVLTKLDEDALRDIAVLTGGQYLPIGPTGEGISYVFSELQAHGQKKLREHLSTELPINRYQVFLLLGLAFLISESLTSTSKKKLGTITIQCFLILFLFMAGCWKPENIRLAEDAIEQGNPMDAAELYAKQISELNVKDEDTGLLSLNAGLAYLKAGKVDLAEEYLNLSLKQTTNLPQIQAKALNALGNIYYKKANAFLDQQNVKQAREAWRKAREFYSSAFSINGHTLAEENLASLNNQIQERIESLVCKIEGIVWRDINGNGKVENHEPRLSSIVYWDRNNNGEHNKTNEPSIRSDTTGHFAFEWISGTFPTSLAIASVLSDQNKSEQDILLPLFPTPPPPLDAQHVKNHLITLDKPGLHRIVIPWRGAPVLNGNVWNDINGNAQKDSNESGSNAVTIFLDTNGNFQIDENETSFKPSNDGSFAEIVRPGQFSVRIIPDNQDSNITFPIEEHKSYLTWVDFEQQSPPLLFGIQQDGNSSGSSSQQNNKTSEPEQTNQADQPNQSDQQSTEEINALYERLLQESESKSEPLQLEPDFYAPTQTGRDY
;
A
#
# COMPACT_ATOMS: atom_id res chain seq x y z
N MET A 1 -53.82 -3.25 46.72
CA MET A 1 -54.46 -2.06 46.13
C MET A 1 -53.37 -1.04 45.83
N ALA A 2 -53.21 -0.71 44.54
CA ALA A 2 -52.51 0.42 43.91
C ALA A 2 -51.34 1.12 44.64
N SER A 3 -50.11 0.97 44.11
CA SER A 3 -49.28 2.09 43.59
C SER A 3 -47.86 1.61 43.24
N TRP A 4 -47.51 1.56 41.95
CA TRP A 4 -46.14 1.56 41.44
C TRP A 4 -46.09 2.73 40.45
N GLY A 5 -45.18 3.70 40.49
CA GLY A 5 -43.78 3.64 40.89
C GLY A 5 -42.96 3.99 39.65
N ARG A 6 -42.55 5.26 39.55
CA ARG A 6 -41.92 5.91 38.39
C ARG A 6 -40.72 5.12 37.83
N HIS A 7 -40.70 4.90 36.52
CA HIS A 7 -39.47 4.70 35.75
C HIS A 7 -39.27 5.86 34.76
N ASN A 8 -38.21 6.63 34.99
CA ASN A 8 -37.68 7.64 34.07
C ASN A 8 -36.90 6.92 32.96
N PHE A 9 -37.38 7.00 31.73
CA PHE A 9 -36.55 6.83 30.53
C PHE A 9 -36.45 8.19 29.83
N SER A 10 -35.25 8.79 29.88
CA SER A 10 -34.90 10.01 29.16
C SER A 10 -34.68 9.69 27.68
N LEU A 11 -35.63 10.09 26.84
CA LEU A 11 -35.46 10.14 25.39
C LEU A 11 -34.55 11.33 25.00
N PRO A 12 -33.68 11.20 23.97
CA PRO A 12 -32.85 12.31 23.52
C PRO A 12 -33.70 13.40 22.87
N ARG A 13 -33.46 14.65 23.27
CA ARG A 13 -34.03 15.86 22.66
C ARG A 13 -33.63 15.95 21.19
N ILE A 14 -34.55 15.59 20.31
CA ILE A 14 -34.52 15.99 18.91
C ILE A 14 -34.61 17.52 18.90
N HIS A 15 -33.53 18.18 18.49
CA HIS A 15 -33.57 19.60 18.17
C HIS A 15 -34.56 19.80 17.02
N SER A 16 -35.73 20.37 17.35
CA SER A 16 -36.67 20.88 16.37
C SER A 16 -35.98 22.00 15.59
N GLY A 17 -35.46 21.64 14.41
CA GLY A 17 -35.14 22.60 13.37
C GLY A 17 -36.41 23.38 13.07
N LYS A 18 -36.45 24.63 13.49
CA LYS A 18 -37.48 25.58 13.07
C LYS A 18 -37.38 25.66 11.55
N ASN A 19 -38.33 25.02 10.87
CA ASN A 19 -38.64 25.32 9.47
C ASN A 19 -38.97 26.81 9.40
N LEU A 20 -37.98 27.61 9.01
CA LEU A 20 -38.18 28.96 8.55
C LEU A 20 -38.93 28.86 7.22
N LEU A 21 -40.26 28.74 7.30
CA LEU A 21 -41.13 29.02 6.16
C LEU A 21 -40.74 30.41 5.62
N PRO A 22 -40.39 30.53 4.34
CA PRO A 22 -40.00 31.82 3.78
C PRO A 22 -41.16 32.82 3.96
N LYS A 23 -40.86 33.95 4.62
CA LYS A 23 -41.82 34.98 5.04
C LYS A 23 -42.49 35.76 3.90
N ASN A 24 -42.31 35.38 2.63
CA ASN A 24 -42.92 36.03 1.48
C ASN A 24 -43.44 35.00 0.45
N PRO A 25 -44.72 35.06 0.03
CA PRO A 25 -45.25 34.17 -1.02
C PRO A 25 -44.56 34.38 -2.38
N LEU A 26 -43.89 35.52 -2.58
CA LEU A 26 -43.15 35.89 -3.79
C LEU A 26 -41.87 35.05 -4.04
N ASN A 27 -41.36 34.32 -3.04
CA ASN A 27 -40.16 33.47 -3.21
C ASN A 27 -40.41 32.15 -3.96
N HIS A 28 -41.64 31.90 -4.43
CA HIS A 28 -41.98 30.73 -5.24
C HIS A 28 -41.88 31.00 -6.74
N PHE A 29 -41.39 32.16 -7.17
CA PHE A 29 -41.26 32.52 -8.58
C PHE A 29 -39.82 32.95 -8.89
N ALA A 30 -39.31 32.52 -10.05
CA ALA A 30 -37.99 32.89 -10.55
C ALA A 30 -37.87 34.40 -10.78
N HIS A 31 -38.96 35.00 -11.26
CA HIS A 31 -39.05 36.42 -11.59
C HIS A 31 -40.32 37.03 -10.99
N PRO A 32 -40.34 37.31 -9.68
CA PRO A 32 -41.53 37.83 -9.00
C PRO A 32 -41.95 39.22 -9.52
N GLU A 33 -41.02 39.99 -10.07
CA GLU A 33 -41.27 41.30 -10.68
C GLU A 33 -42.27 41.25 -11.84
N LEU A 34 -42.28 40.14 -12.59
CA LEU A 34 -43.21 39.95 -13.71
C LEU A 34 -44.66 39.76 -13.26
N LEU A 35 -44.88 39.32 -12.02
CA LEU A 35 -46.21 39.09 -11.48
C LEU A 35 -47.03 40.39 -11.37
N TYR A 36 -46.36 41.53 -11.19
CA TYR A 36 -47.00 42.85 -11.19
C TYR A 36 -47.46 43.31 -12.58
N SER A 37 -46.82 42.80 -13.64
CA SER A 37 -47.21 43.10 -15.03
C SER A 37 -48.46 42.36 -15.48
N LEU A 38 -48.78 41.21 -14.84
CA LEU A 38 -49.94 40.37 -15.14
C LEU A 38 -51.28 41.14 -15.13
N PRO A 39 -51.69 41.83 -14.04
CA PRO A 39 -52.95 42.56 -14.01
C PRO A 39 -52.99 43.72 -15.01
N ALA A 40 -51.86 44.38 -15.29
CA ALA A 40 -51.80 45.48 -16.25
C ALA A 40 -52.07 45.01 -17.68
N VAL A 41 -51.44 43.90 -18.09
CA VAL A 41 -51.65 43.30 -19.43
C VAL A 41 -53.08 42.77 -19.57
N LEU A 42 -53.60 42.10 -18.55
CA LEU A 42 -54.97 41.58 -18.55
C LEU A 42 -56.02 42.71 -18.62
N LEU A 43 -55.82 43.81 -17.89
CA LEU A 43 -56.72 44.96 -17.92
C LEU A 43 -56.69 45.64 -19.30
N LEU A 44 -55.51 45.80 -19.90
CA LEU A 44 -55.37 46.33 -21.26
C LEU A 44 -56.15 45.49 -22.27
N LEU A 45 -56.01 44.16 -22.21
CA LEU A 45 -56.74 43.23 -23.09
C LEU A 45 -58.25 43.30 -22.90
N ALA A 46 -58.73 43.43 -21.66
CA ALA A 46 -60.15 43.62 -21.36
C ALA A 46 -60.69 44.94 -21.95
N VAL A 47 -59.94 46.05 -21.82
CA VAL A 47 -60.33 47.35 -22.39
C VAL A 47 -60.36 47.30 -23.92
N LEU A 48 -59.35 46.72 -24.55
CA LEU A 48 -59.30 46.54 -26.00
C LEU A 48 -60.46 45.69 -26.52
N TYR A 49 -60.80 44.60 -25.82
CA TYR A 49 -61.94 43.76 -26.16
C TYR A 49 -63.28 44.50 -26.03
N LEU A 50 -63.50 45.24 -24.95
CA LEU A 50 -64.72 46.03 -24.75
C LEU A 50 -64.84 47.15 -25.80
N ARG A 51 -63.73 47.81 -26.17
CA ARG A 51 -63.69 48.81 -27.25
C ARG A 51 -63.98 48.19 -28.61
N SER A 52 -63.32 47.08 -28.93
CA SER A 52 -63.54 46.32 -30.17
C SER A 52 -65.02 45.93 -30.32
N ARG A 53 -65.65 45.44 -29.24
CA ARG A 53 -67.09 45.15 -29.24
C ARG A 53 -67.96 46.37 -29.45
N LYS A 54 -67.71 47.48 -28.74
CA LYS A 54 -68.48 48.72 -28.94
C LYS A 54 -68.38 49.23 -30.38
N LEU A 55 -67.18 49.20 -30.96
CA LEU A 55 -66.94 49.62 -32.35
C LEU A 55 -67.61 48.67 -33.36
N ALA A 56 -67.52 47.37 -33.13
CA ALA A 56 -68.20 46.36 -33.95
C ALA A 56 -69.71 46.57 -33.89
N ASP A 57 -70.29 46.75 -32.70
CA ASP A 57 -71.72 47.03 -32.51
C ASP A 57 -72.15 48.33 -33.20
N GLN A 58 -71.32 49.38 -33.17
CA GLN A 58 -71.59 50.65 -33.85
C GLN A 58 -71.60 50.51 -35.38
N LYS A 59 -70.60 49.81 -35.95
CA LYS A 59 -70.53 49.54 -37.40
C LYS A 59 -71.69 48.65 -37.85
N LEU A 60 -72.05 47.67 -37.04
CA LEU A 60 -73.15 46.76 -37.34
C LEU A 60 -74.51 47.50 -37.33
N LYS A 61 -74.71 48.45 -36.40
CA LYS A 61 -75.87 49.36 -36.38
C LYS A 61 -75.93 50.32 -37.58
N GLN A 62 -74.79 50.65 -38.20
CA GLN A 62 -74.74 51.48 -39.42
C GLN A 62 -75.12 50.69 -40.69
N LEU A 63 -74.95 49.36 -40.67
CA LEU A 63 -75.15 48.49 -41.83
C LEU A 63 -76.51 47.78 -41.83
N ILE A 64 -77.17 47.63 -40.67
CA ILE A 64 -78.43 46.88 -40.53
C ILE A 64 -79.39 47.59 -39.57
N THR A 65 -80.66 47.75 -39.99
CA THR A 65 -81.75 48.28 -39.15
C THR A 65 -82.07 47.32 -38.00
N GLN A 66 -82.22 47.83 -36.77
CA GLN A 66 -82.41 47.05 -35.53
C GLN A 66 -83.50 45.95 -35.59
N LYS A 67 -84.52 46.11 -36.43
CA LYS A 67 -85.61 45.14 -36.62
C LYS A 67 -85.24 43.92 -37.49
N LEU A 68 -84.26 44.04 -38.41
CA LEU A 68 -83.84 42.95 -39.31
C LEU A 68 -82.54 42.25 -38.85
N ALA A 69 -81.89 42.78 -37.81
CA ALA A 69 -80.62 42.25 -37.31
C ALA A 69 -80.69 40.81 -36.78
N HIS A 70 -81.85 40.37 -36.28
CA HIS A 70 -82.03 39.01 -35.78
C HIS A 70 -82.16 37.97 -36.91
N ASP A 71 -82.68 38.37 -38.07
CA ASP A 71 -82.96 37.48 -39.20
C ASP A 71 -81.79 37.38 -40.19
N LEU A 72 -81.00 38.44 -40.37
CA LEU A 72 -79.82 38.44 -41.25
C LEU A 72 -78.53 37.89 -40.62
N ILE A 73 -78.45 37.80 -39.28
CA ILE A 73 -77.26 37.28 -38.56
C ILE A 73 -77.64 36.21 -37.52
N PRO A 74 -78.25 35.08 -37.92
CA PRO A 74 -78.69 34.01 -36.99
C PRO A 74 -77.54 33.30 -36.25
N SER A 75 -76.29 33.57 -36.65
CA SER A 75 -75.07 32.91 -36.18
C SER A 75 -74.36 33.61 -35.03
N PHE A 76 -74.72 34.84 -34.65
CA PHE A 76 -73.96 35.61 -33.66
C PHE A 76 -74.43 35.34 -32.22
N SER A 77 -73.67 34.57 -31.44
CA SER A 77 -73.98 34.29 -30.02
C SER A 77 -73.10 35.13 -29.08
N ARG A 78 -73.73 36.04 -28.33
CA ARG A 78 -73.04 36.91 -27.36
C ARG A 78 -72.34 36.10 -26.25
N ASN A 79 -72.99 35.05 -25.75
CA ASN A 79 -72.46 34.20 -24.67
C ASN A 79 -71.25 33.38 -25.14
N ARG A 80 -71.24 32.87 -26.38
CA ARG A 80 -70.09 32.14 -26.92
C ARG A 80 -68.87 33.03 -27.17
N GLN A 81 -69.11 34.27 -27.59
CA GLN A 81 -68.02 35.22 -27.81
C GLN A 81 -67.45 35.73 -26.46
N ILE A 82 -68.27 35.78 -25.39
CA ILE A 82 -67.78 35.97 -24.02
C ILE A 82 -66.96 34.75 -23.58
N PHE A 83 -67.45 33.53 -23.82
CA PHE A 83 -66.74 32.30 -23.49
C PHE A 83 -65.38 32.18 -24.18
N LYS A 84 -65.30 32.47 -25.49
CA LYS A 84 -64.03 32.58 -26.23
C LYS A 84 -63.09 33.61 -25.63
N PHE A 85 -63.61 34.78 -25.28
CA PHE A 85 -62.80 35.82 -24.65
C PHE A 85 -62.26 35.37 -23.29
N CYS A 86 -63.07 34.68 -22.47
CA CYS A 86 -62.62 34.09 -21.22
C CYS A 86 -61.51 33.05 -21.46
N LEU A 87 -61.65 32.16 -22.45
CA LEU A 87 -60.60 31.20 -22.80
C LEU A 87 -59.30 31.88 -23.25
N PHE A 88 -59.38 32.88 -24.13
CA PHE A 88 -58.23 33.67 -24.57
C PHE A 88 -57.55 34.36 -23.39
N PHE A 89 -58.34 35.00 -22.53
CA PHE A 89 -57.86 35.72 -21.35
C PHE A 89 -57.17 34.77 -20.36
N LEU A 90 -57.76 33.60 -20.13
CA LEU A 90 -57.19 32.57 -19.27
C LEU A 90 -55.91 32.00 -19.86
N GLY A 91 -55.87 31.76 -21.18
CA GLY A 91 -54.68 31.31 -21.91
C GLY A 91 -53.50 32.26 -21.74
N ILE A 92 -53.72 33.56 -21.94
CA ILE A 92 -52.68 34.58 -21.74
C ILE A 92 -52.26 34.68 -20.27
N ALA A 93 -53.21 34.61 -19.33
CA ALA A 93 -52.89 34.64 -17.90
C ALA A 93 -51.94 33.49 -17.50
N PHE A 94 -52.20 32.28 -17.99
CA PHE A 94 -51.37 31.10 -17.72
C PHE A 94 -49.98 31.17 -18.39
N ILE A 95 -49.87 31.74 -19.59
CA ILE A 95 -48.57 31.98 -20.25
C ILE A 95 -47.73 33.00 -19.45
N LEU A 96 -48.35 34.09 -19.00
CA LEU A 96 -47.66 35.09 -18.17
C LEU A 96 -47.25 34.51 -16.80
N LEU A 97 -48.07 33.65 -16.21
CA LEU A 97 -47.72 32.86 -15.02
C LEU A 97 -46.53 31.94 -15.28
N ALA A 98 -46.50 31.24 -16.42
CA ALA A 98 -45.35 30.43 -16.83
C ALA A 98 -44.08 31.27 -16.96
N TRP A 99 -44.20 32.48 -17.52
CA TRP A 99 -43.08 33.41 -17.70
C TRP A 99 -42.52 33.93 -16.37
N ALA A 100 -43.37 34.10 -15.35
CA ALA A 100 -42.92 34.42 -13.99
C ALA A 100 -42.08 33.30 -13.35
N GLY A 101 -42.12 32.09 -13.91
CA GLY A 101 -41.28 30.96 -13.51
C GLY A 101 -41.66 30.38 -12.15
N PRO A 102 -42.83 29.74 -11.99
CA PRO A 102 -43.25 29.13 -10.74
C PRO A 102 -42.30 27.98 -10.37
N GLN A 103 -41.89 27.96 -9.10
CA GLN A 103 -40.88 27.08 -8.57
C GLN A 103 -41.43 26.29 -7.37
N TRP A 104 -41.27 24.97 -7.41
CA TRP A 104 -41.51 24.10 -6.27
C TRP A 104 -40.71 22.80 -6.38
N GLY A 105 -40.34 22.26 -5.22
CA GLY A 105 -39.37 21.17 -5.10
C GLY A 105 -37.94 21.67 -5.23
N THR A 106 -36.99 20.92 -4.71
CA THR A 106 -35.56 21.24 -4.73
C THR A 106 -34.78 20.09 -5.33
N THR A 107 -33.69 20.40 -6.05
CA THR A 107 -32.75 19.40 -6.56
C THR A 107 -31.37 19.68 -5.98
N GLN A 108 -30.68 18.63 -5.56
CA GLN A 108 -29.30 18.73 -5.09
C GLN A 108 -28.38 18.56 -6.28
N ARG A 109 -27.62 19.61 -6.62
CA ARG A 109 -26.58 19.50 -7.63
C ARG A 109 -25.29 19.08 -6.93
N THR A 110 -24.74 17.93 -7.32
CA THR A 110 -23.41 17.50 -6.93
C THR A 110 -22.39 18.40 -7.64
N ILE A 111 -22.04 19.51 -7.02
CA ILE A 111 -20.83 20.25 -7.40
C ILE A 111 -19.67 19.41 -6.86
N THR A 112 -18.76 18.99 -7.74
CA THR A 112 -17.53 18.34 -7.31
C THR A 112 -16.74 19.33 -6.44
N PRO A 113 -16.46 19.03 -5.16
CA PRO A 113 -15.60 19.88 -4.36
C PRO A 113 -14.26 20.07 -5.03
N LYS A 114 -13.76 21.30 -4.98
CA LYS A 114 -12.31 21.52 -5.00
C LYS A 114 -11.82 21.19 -3.59
N GLY A 115 -10.81 20.32 -3.46
CA GLY A 115 -10.11 20.13 -2.19
C GLY A 115 -9.35 21.38 -1.79
N ILE A 116 -8.70 21.33 -0.64
CA ILE A 116 -7.92 22.46 -0.12
C ILE A 116 -6.53 22.52 -0.79
N ASP A 117 -5.94 23.72 -0.80
CA ASP A 117 -4.59 23.95 -1.29
C ASP A 117 -3.61 24.05 -0.12
N LEU A 118 -2.71 23.08 -0.03
CA LEU A 118 -1.77 22.94 1.07
C LEU A 118 -0.33 23.03 0.57
N LEU A 119 0.36 24.09 0.98
CA LEU A 119 1.81 24.21 0.82
C LEU A 119 2.50 23.79 2.11
N ILE A 120 3.54 22.96 1.99
CA ILE A 120 4.33 22.46 3.11
C ILE A 120 5.74 22.99 2.93
N ALA A 121 6.20 23.82 3.87
CA ALA A 121 7.56 24.33 3.90
C ALA A 121 8.39 23.54 4.90
N VAL A 122 9.48 22.92 4.43
CA VAL A 122 10.38 22.09 5.24
C VAL A 122 11.75 22.74 5.33
N ASP A 123 12.23 22.90 6.56
CA ASP A 123 13.57 23.39 6.87
C ASP A 123 14.64 22.35 6.51
N LEU A 124 15.69 22.78 5.83
CA LEU A 124 16.85 21.98 5.39
C LEU A 124 18.17 22.51 5.98
N SER A 125 18.12 23.35 7.00
CA SER A 125 19.29 23.84 7.71
C SER A 125 20.03 22.69 8.43
N LYS A 126 21.29 22.95 8.83
CA LYS A 126 22.14 21.92 9.45
C LYS A 126 21.60 21.42 10.79
N SER A 127 20.82 22.23 11.50
CA SER A 127 20.18 21.84 12.76
C SER A 127 19.18 20.70 12.58
N MET A 128 18.62 20.52 11.37
CA MET A 128 17.74 19.40 11.04
C MET A 128 18.44 18.03 10.99
N LEU A 129 19.77 17.98 11.09
CA LEU A 129 20.54 16.74 11.29
C LEU A 129 20.62 16.31 12.76
N ALA A 130 20.17 17.13 13.71
CA ALA A 130 20.12 16.77 15.12
C ALA A 130 19.27 15.50 15.33
N ARG A 131 19.68 14.68 16.30
CA ARG A 131 19.10 13.36 16.59
C ARG A 131 18.32 13.31 17.91
N ASP A 132 17.89 14.45 18.41
CA ASP A 132 16.93 14.56 19.52
C ASP A 132 15.57 13.95 19.16
N VAL A 133 15.19 14.04 17.89
CA VAL A 133 14.09 13.27 17.30
C VAL A 133 14.67 12.20 16.38
N ARG A 134 14.41 10.92 16.67
CA ARG A 134 14.94 9.81 15.86
C ARG A 134 14.22 9.71 14.50
N PRO A 135 14.90 9.33 13.40
CA PRO A 135 16.33 9.07 13.31
C PRO A 135 17.18 10.36 13.27
N ASN A 136 16.69 11.40 12.61
CA ASN A 136 17.05 12.81 12.83
C ASN A 136 15.80 13.66 12.57
N ARG A 137 15.86 14.98 12.82
CA ARG A 137 14.72 15.88 12.62
C ARG A 137 14.16 15.82 11.19
N LEU A 138 14.99 15.99 10.15
CA LEU A 138 14.54 15.98 8.75
C LEU A 138 13.88 14.66 8.33
N GLU A 139 14.53 13.54 8.61
CA GLU A 139 14.03 12.22 8.25
C GLU A 139 12.75 11.87 9.02
N ARG A 140 12.59 12.36 10.27
CA ARG A 140 11.31 12.25 10.97
C ARG A 140 10.20 12.97 10.21
N VAL A 141 10.44 14.19 9.73
CA VAL A 141 9.46 14.96 8.94
C VAL A 141 9.11 14.20 7.65
N LYS A 142 10.10 13.71 6.91
CA LYS A 142 9.90 12.93 5.68
C LYS A 142 9.05 11.69 5.93
N LEU A 143 9.40 10.89 6.94
CA LEU A 143 8.66 9.68 7.30
C LEU A 143 7.20 10.00 7.69
N THR A 144 6.98 11.03 8.51
CA THR A 144 5.64 11.40 8.95
C THR A 144 4.78 11.89 7.78
N LEU A 145 5.32 12.76 6.92
CA LEU A 145 4.60 13.24 5.73
C LEU A 145 4.29 12.08 4.77
N SER A 146 5.27 11.22 4.46
CA SER A 146 5.06 10.05 3.58
C SER A 146 3.99 9.09 4.11
N ASN A 147 3.92 8.89 5.43
CA ASN A 147 2.89 8.06 6.06
C ASN A 147 1.48 8.69 6.01
N LEU A 148 1.39 10.02 5.92
CA LEU A 148 0.11 10.74 5.86
C LEU A 148 -0.45 10.85 4.45
N LEU A 149 0.41 10.81 3.41
CA LEU A 149 -0.01 10.93 2.01
C LEU A 149 -1.18 10.01 1.61
N PRO A 150 -1.21 8.70 1.97
CA PRO A 150 -2.34 7.83 1.62
C PRO A 150 -3.69 8.26 2.21
N SER A 151 -3.68 9.09 3.25
CA SER A 151 -4.89 9.59 3.92
C SER A 151 -5.41 10.90 3.32
N VAL A 152 -4.66 11.55 2.42
CA VAL A 152 -5.06 12.79 1.75
C VAL A 152 -5.83 12.45 0.48
N ARG A 153 -7.05 12.97 0.32
CA ARG A 153 -7.90 12.70 -0.85
C ARG A 153 -8.49 13.98 -1.41
N GLY A 154 -8.19 14.27 -2.68
CA GLY A 154 -8.77 15.40 -3.41
C GLY A 154 -8.13 16.76 -3.14
N ASP A 155 -7.12 16.83 -2.27
CA ASP A 155 -6.40 18.06 -1.91
C ASP A 155 -5.13 18.22 -2.77
N ARG A 156 -4.80 19.48 -3.12
CA ARG A 156 -3.56 19.81 -3.83
C ARG A 156 -2.45 20.04 -2.83
N LEU A 157 -1.35 19.31 -2.98
CA LEU A 157 -0.17 19.42 -2.13
C LEU A 157 0.96 20.08 -2.91
N GLY A 158 1.73 20.95 -2.25
CA GLY A 158 2.98 21.48 -2.78
C GLY A 158 4.04 21.56 -1.69
N LEU A 159 5.30 21.61 -2.11
CA LEU A 159 6.47 21.47 -1.24
C LEU A 159 7.42 22.64 -1.46
N ILE A 160 7.79 23.31 -0.38
CA ILE A 160 8.78 24.38 -0.34
C ILE A 160 9.95 23.88 0.50
N ALA A 161 11.16 23.99 -0.05
CA ALA A 161 12.39 23.70 0.65
C ALA A 161 13.04 25.03 1.05
N PHE A 162 13.48 25.16 2.31
CA PHE A 162 14.15 26.38 2.75
C PHE A 162 15.29 26.16 3.75
N SER A 163 16.22 27.11 3.79
CA SER A 163 17.32 27.25 4.75
C SER A 163 17.71 28.74 4.76
N GLY A 164 18.90 29.13 4.28
CA GLY A 164 19.26 30.54 4.06
C GLY A 164 18.62 31.17 2.80
N SER A 165 18.06 30.34 1.92
CA SER A 165 17.18 30.72 0.81
C SER A 165 15.98 29.77 0.75
N SER A 166 14.95 30.09 -0.02
CA SER A 166 13.75 29.26 -0.19
C SER A 166 13.42 29.08 -1.66
N PHE A 167 12.89 27.92 -2.03
CA PHE A 167 12.37 27.69 -3.38
C PHE A 167 11.26 26.61 -3.37
N LEU A 168 10.37 26.69 -4.36
CA LEU A 168 9.32 25.72 -4.59
C LEU A 168 9.89 24.43 -5.19
N GLN A 169 10.01 23.38 -4.37
CA GLN A 169 10.48 22.06 -4.80
C GLN A 169 9.39 21.32 -5.60
N CYS A 170 8.12 21.45 -5.19
CA CYS A 170 6.99 20.83 -5.86
C CYS A 170 5.82 21.84 -5.93
N PRO A 171 5.35 22.21 -7.13
CA PRO A 171 4.14 23.01 -7.28
C PRO A 171 2.89 22.31 -6.75
N LEU A 172 1.84 23.08 -6.46
CA LEU A 172 0.54 22.54 -6.03
C LEU A 172 0.00 21.53 -7.06
N THR A 173 -0.09 20.27 -6.67
CA THR A 173 -0.50 19.16 -7.55
C THR A 173 -1.46 18.20 -6.85
N LEU A 174 -2.32 17.55 -7.64
CA LEU A 174 -3.12 16.40 -7.20
C LEU A 174 -2.34 15.09 -7.32
N ASP A 175 -1.19 15.09 -7.99
CA ASP A 175 -0.31 13.94 -8.13
C ASP A 175 0.53 13.78 -6.86
N HIS A 176 0.00 13.00 -5.91
CA HIS A 176 0.69 12.72 -4.65
C HIS A 176 1.95 11.87 -4.82
N GLN A 177 2.10 11.15 -5.94
CA GLN A 177 3.34 10.40 -6.23
C GLN A 177 4.47 11.36 -6.62
N ALA A 178 4.17 12.37 -7.44
CA ALA A 178 5.13 13.43 -7.76
C ALA A 178 5.55 14.22 -6.50
N PHE A 179 4.60 14.51 -5.61
CA PHE A 179 4.90 15.11 -4.30
C PHE A 179 5.78 14.18 -3.44
N ALA A 180 5.45 12.88 -3.35
CA ALA A 180 6.21 11.91 -2.56
C ALA A 180 7.68 11.81 -3.02
N LYS A 181 7.90 11.76 -4.33
CA LYS A 181 9.25 11.76 -4.93
C LYS A 181 10.01 13.05 -4.59
N SER A 182 9.34 14.20 -4.72
CA SER A 182 9.92 15.51 -4.39
C SER A 182 10.30 15.62 -2.90
N LEU A 183 9.52 14.99 -2.02
CA LEU A 183 9.80 14.90 -0.58
C LEU A 183 10.99 14.00 -0.28
N GLU A 184 11.12 12.86 -0.97
CA GLU A 184 12.25 11.93 -0.82
C GLU A 184 13.58 12.58 -1.21
N ASP A 185 13.56 13.41 -2.26
CA ASP A 185 14.72 14.16 -2.76
C ASP A 185 15.22 15.26 -1.79
N LEU A 186 14.46 15.61 -0.74
CA LEU A 186 14.90 16.58 0.25
C LEU A 186 16.08 16.05 1.06
N ASN A 187 17.18 16.81 1.04
CA ASN A 187 18.37 16.56 1.85
C ASN A 187 19.00 17.86 2.37
N VAL A 188 19.66 17.77 3.52
CA VAL A 188 20.47 18.90 4.03
C VAL A 188 21.65 19.11 3.08
N GLY A 189 21.81 20.35 2.61
CA GLY A 189 22.81 20.71 1.59
C GLY A 189 22.24 20.92 0.19
N LEU A 190 20.96 20.59 -0.06
CA LEU A 190 20.25 20.96 -1.30
C LEU A 190 20.34 22.46 -1.57
N ILE A 191 20.24 23.25 -0.50
CA ILE A 191 20.36 24.71 -0.50
C ILE A 191 21.80 25.08 -0.08
N PRO A 192 22.64 25.64 -0.98
CA PRO A 192 24.02 25.98 -0.65
C PRO A 192 24.14 27.09 0.39
N ARG A 193 23.15 27.99 0.46
CA ARG A 193 23.13 29.11 1.39
C ARG A 193 22.76 28.63 2.79
N MET A 194 23.75 28.58 3.67
CA MET A 194 23.56 28.20 5.07
C MET A 194 22.77 29.24 5.86
N GLY A 195 22.10 28.79 6.92
CA GLY A 195 21.29 29.60 7.82
C GLY A 195 19.83 29.15 7.82
N THR A 196 19.00 29.88 8.54
CA THR A 196 17.55 29.65 8.61
C THR A 196 16.87 31.01 8.54
N ASN A 197 16.01 31.19 7.54
CA ASN A 197 15.21 32.39 7.36
C ASN A 197 13.73 31.98 7.18
N LEU A 198 12.90 32.31 8.17
CA LEU A 198 11.48 31.96 8.18
C LEU A 198 10.61 32.87 7.28
N ALA A 199 11.13 34.03 6.87
CA ALA A 199 10.42 34.98 6.01
C ALA A 199 10.31 34.47 4.55
N LEU A 200 11.40 33.88 4.04
CA LEU A 200 11.48 33.41 2.65
C LEU A 200 10.49 32.30 2.29
N PRO A 201 10.28 31.22 3.09
CA PRO A 201 9.27 30.22 2.77
C PRO A 201 7.84 30.80 2.79
N ILE A 202 7.57 31.80 3.64
CA ILE A 202 6.28 32.50 3.67
C ILE A 202 6.08 33.32 2.38
N GLN A 203 7.11 34.06 1.94
CA GLN A 203 7.07 34.79 0.68
C GLN A 203 6.88 33.86 -0.53
N GLU A 204 7.58 32.72 -0.53
CA GLU A 204 7.48 31.73 -1.60
C GLU A 204 6.08 31.10 -1.64
N ALA A 205 5.49 30.82 -0.48
CA ALA A 205 4.11 30.36 -0.38
C ALA A 205 3.12 31.41 -0.92
N SER A 206 3.27 32.67 -0.51
CA SER A 206 2.46 33.79 -1.00
C SER A 206 2.51 33.96 -2.53
N ARG A 207 3.67 33.68 -3.16
CA ARG A 207 3.82 33.72 -4.62
C ARG A 207 3.22 32.49 -5.31
N SER A 208 3.26 31.34 -4.65
CA SER A 208 2.83 30.05 -5.21
C SER A 208 1.32 29.89 -5.22
N PHE A 209 0.59 30.51 -4.28
CA PHE A 209 -0.87 30.53 -4.30
C PHE A 209 -1.42 31.42 -5.42
N SER A 210 -2.38 30.91 -6.19
CA SER A 210 -3.14 31.69 -7.17
C SER A 210 -4.08 32.70 -6.51
N LYS A 211 -4.51 33.72 -7.24
CA LYS A 211 -5.56 34.65 -6.80
C LYS A 211 -6.93 33.97 -6.69
N ASP A 212 -7.15 32.92 -7.48
CA ASP A 212 -8.42 32.17 -7.54
C ASP A 212 -8.50 31.03 -6.51
N ASP A 213 -7.40 30.74 -5.81
CA ASP A 213 -7.35 29.69 -4.79
C ASP A 213 -8.14 30.14 -3.54
N ASN A 214 -9.09 29.31 -3.13
CA ASN A 214 -9.92 29.51 -1.95
C ASN A 214 -9.40 28.62 -0.82
N ASP A 215 -9.19 29.21 0.36
CA ASP A 215 -8.58 28.59 1.56
C ASP A 215 -7.11 28.17 1.36
N LYS A 216 -6.21 29.13 1.62
CA LYS A 216 -4.76 28.99 1.43
C LYS A 216 -4.08 28.59 2.74
N PHE A 217 -3.53 27.39 2.79
CA PHE A 217 -2.89 26.86 3.99
C PHE A 217 -1.40 26.62 3.77
N LEU A 218 -0.57 27.21 4.64
CA LEU A 218 0.86 26.93 4.70
C LEU A 218 1.15 26.15 5.98
N VAL A 219 1.84 25.02 5.87
CA VAL A 219 2.40 24.28 7.00
C VAL A 219 3.90 24.48 7.01
N LEU A 220 4.41 25.23 7.98
CA LEU A 220 5.83 25.53 8.15
C LEU A 220 6.43 24.60 9.20
N ILE A 221 7.42 23.80 8.82
CA ILE A 221 8.08 22.82 9.69
C ILE A 221 9.54 23.23 9.90
N SER A 222 9.90 23.58 11.14
CA SER A 222 11.22 24.10 11.50
C SER A 222 11.50 23.93 13.00
N ASP A 223 12.75 24.08 13.39
CA ASP A 223 13.14 24.25 14.79
C ASP A 223 13.02 25.71 15.27
N GLY A 224 12.56 26.62 14.41
CA GLY A 224 12.20 27.99 14.80
C GLY A 224 13.38 28.95 14.93
N GLU A 225 14.61 28.51 14.68
CA GLU A 225 15.80 29.37 14.77
C GLU A 225 15.78 30.45 13.65
N ASP A 226 15.08 31.57 13.82
CA ASP A 226 15.07 32.68 12.85
C ASP A 226 16.31 33.59 13.05
N LEU A 227 17.35 33.35 12.26
CA LEU A 227 18.59 34.12 12.35
C LEU A 227 18.47 35.54 11.77
N GLU A 228 17.44 35.82 10.98
CA GLU A 228 17.26 37.10 10.28
C GLU A 228 16.09 37.95 10.84
N GLY A 229 15.20 37.36 11.65
CA GLY A 229 14.20 38.05 12.46
C GLY A 229 13.06 38.72 11.68
N GLN A 230 12.86 38.33 10.41
CA GLN A 230 11.86 38.93 9.51
C GLN A 230 10.60 38.07 9.36
N GLY A 231 10.58 36.83 9.89
CA GLY A 231 9.47 35.89 9.70
C GLY A 231 8.11 36.45 10.11
N LEU A 232 8.04 37.14 11.25
CA LEU A 232 6.80 37.72 11.78
C LEU A 232 6.23 38.84 10.90
N GLN A 233 7.11 39.63 10.26
CA GLN A 233 6.69 40.72 9.37
C GLN A 233 6.02 40.17 8.10
N GLU A 234 6.58 39.11 7.52
CA GLU A 234 6.01 38.46 6.34
C GLU A 234 4.74 37.67 6.67
N ALA A 235 4.69 37.00 7.82
CA ALA A 235 3.45 36.37 8.31
C ALA A 235 2.29 37.38 8.38
N LYS A 236 2.56 38.62 8.79
CA LYS A 236 1.56 39.71 8.80
C LYS A 236 1.06 40.06 7.40
N GLN A 237 1.93 40.00 6.39
CA GLN A 237 1.55 40.26 4.99
C GLN A 237 0.74 39.09 4.42
N ALA A 238 1.16 37.86 4.68
CA ALA A 238 0.46 36.64 4.28
C ALA A 238 -0.96 36.57 4.89
N ALA A 239 -1.13 36.97 6.15
CA ALA A 239 -2.44 37.06 6.81
C ALA A 239 -3.41 38.00 6.06
N LYS A 240 -2.91 39.14 5.55
CA LYS A 240 -3.72 40.07 4.73
C LYS A 240 -4.15 39.48 3.39
N GLN A 241 -3.40 38.50 2.88
CA GLN A 241 -3.71 37.75 1.67
C GLN A 241 -4.64 36.55 1.93
N GLY A 242 -5.07 36.34 3.19
CA GLY A 242 -5.92 35.23 3.58
C GLY A 242 -5.19 33.89 3.72
N ILE A 243 -3.86 33.90 3.81
CA ILE A 243 -3.05 32.70 4.02
C ILE A 243 -2.99 32.42 5.52
N ARG A 244 -3.38 31.20 5.90
CA ARG A 244 -3.28 30.72 7.30
C ARG A 244 -2.03 29.85 7.42
N ILE A 245 -1.19 30.16 8.39
CA ILE A 245 0.07 29.47 8.61
C ILE A 245 -0.04 28.60 9.86
N TYR A 246 0.10 27.29 9.68
CA TYR A 246 0.30 26.33 10.76
C TYR A 246 1.79 26.10 10.90
N THR A 247 2.30 26.14 12.12
CA THR A 247 3.74 25.95 12.37
C THR A 247 3.95 24.69 13.19
N ILE A 248 4.93 23.89 12.78
CA ILE A 248 5.26 22.62 13.42
C ILE A 248 6.68 22.70 13.94
N GLY A 249 6.81 22.76 15.25
CA GLY A 249 8.10 22.81 15.94
C GLY A 249 8.75 21.44 15.99
N ILE A 250 10.01 21.34 15.57
CA ILE A 250 10.78 20.10 15.65
C ILE A 250 12.11 20.30 16.40
N GLY A 251 12.28 19.56 17.48
CA GLY A 251 13.48 19.58 18.31
C GLY A 251 13.15 19.55 19.80
N SER A 252 14.19 19.43 20.62
CA SER A 252 14.10 19.53 22.08
C SER A 252 14.38 20.97 22.55
N GLU A 253 13.62 21.43 23.54
CA GLU A 253 13.90 22.69 24.27
C GLU A 253 15.25 22.64 25.01
N GLU A 254 15.65 21.45 25.48
CA GLU A 254 16.96 21.25 26.14
C GLU A 254 18.12 21.45 25.14
N GLY A 255 17.83 21.24 23.85
CA GLY A 255 18.76 21.32 22.74
C GLY A 255 19.55 20.04 22.49
N ALA A 256 20.13 19.96 21.29
CA ALA A 256 20.96 18.83 20.89
C ALA A 256 22.16 19.27 20.04
N PHE A 257 23.26 18.53 20.16
CA PHE A 257 24.40 18.73 19.28
C PHE A 257 24.12 18.11 17.91
N ILE A 258 24.61 18.78 16.86
CA ILE A 258 24.41 18.35 15.47
C ILE A 258 25.51 17.36 15.10
N PRO A 259 25.23 16.07 14.87
CA PRO A 259 26.24 15.10 14.47
C PRO A 259 26.60 15.26 12.98
N THR A 260 27.86 14.96 12.64
CA THR A 260 28.33 14.92 11.25
C THR A 260 28.48 13.50 10.72
N ASP A 261 28.36 12.49 11.58
CA ASP A 261 28.44 11.08 11.18
C ASP A 261 27.17 10.65 10.42
N PRO A 262 27.28 9.69 9.48
CA PRO A 262 26.13 9.12 8.77
C PRO A 262 25.08 8.51 9.69
N LEU A 263 23.84 8.44 9.20
CA LEU A 263 22.76 7.70 9.85
C LEU A 263 23.12 6.22 9.98
N GLY A 264 22.73 5.59 11.09
CA GLY A 264 23.09 4.19 11.42
C GLY A 264 24.40 4.03 12.19
N GLN A 265 25.26 5.05 12.24
CA GLN A 265 26.47 5.04 13.08
C GLN A 265 26.28 5.84 14.39
N PRO A 266 26.98 5.47 15.49
CA PRO A 266 26.95 6.26 16.72
C PRO A 266 27.52 7.65 16.49
N ALA A 267 26.85 8.69 17.00
CA ALA A 267 27.29 10.08 16.90
C ALA A 267 28.57 10.31 17.72
N LYS A 268 29.70 10.42 17.04
CA LYS A 268 31.04 10.68 17.62
C LYS A 268 31.53 12.08 17.25
N ASN A 269 31.31 12.49 16.01
CA ASN A 269 31.70 13.78 15.45
C ASN A 269 30.51 14.73 15.42
N PHE A 270 30.75 15.99 15.78
CA PHE A 270 29.72 17.01 15.89
C PHE A 270 30.15 18.28 15.15
N LEU A 271 29.16 19.01 14.62
CA LEU A 271 29.36 20.30 14.02
C LEU A 271 29.97 21.25 15.06
N THR A 272 31.05 21.93 14.67
CA THR A 272 31.75 22.90 15.52
C THR A 272 31.65 24.31 14.93
N ASP A 273 31.64 25.31 15.80
CA ASP A 273 31.73 26.71 15.42
C ASP A 273 33.16 27.11 15.02
N ARG A 274 33.35 28.38 14.65
CA ARG A 274 34.67 28.91 14.27
C ARG A 274 35.70 28.87 15.40
N GLN A 275 35.26 28.75 16.66
CA GLN A 275 36.12 28.62 17.83
C GLN A 275 36.38 27.15 18.21
N GLY A 276 35.87 26.18 17.45
CA GLY A 276 36.02 24.74 17.70
C GLY A 276 35.08 24.18 18.76
N LYS A 277 34.10 24.95 19.24
CA LYS A 277 33.11 24.49 20.22
C LYS A 277 31.93 23.83 19.49
N LYS A 278 31.40 22.75 20.05
CA LYS A 278 30.25 22.02 19.48
C LYS A 278 29.01 22.93 19.43
N VAL A 279 28.34 22.96 18.29
CA VAL A 279 27.11 23.74 18.06
C VAL A 279 25.93 23.01 18.70
N LEU A 280 25.23 23.70 19.60
CA LEU A 280 24.01 23.25 20.25
C LEU A 280 22.82 23.96 19.59
N THR A 281 21.94 23.22 18.92
CA THR A 281 20.68 23.75 18.37
C THR A 281 19.53 23.52 19.35
N LYS A 282 18.60 24.46 19.42
CA LYS A 282 17.43 24.43 20.31
C LYS A 282 16.17 24.79 19.56
N LEU A 283 15.05 24.19 19.94
CA LEU A 283 13.75 24.59 19.43
C LEU A 283 13.37 25.97 19.99
N ASP A 284 13.06 26.92 19.10
CA ASP A 284 12.44 28.20 19.44
C ASP A 284 10.93 28.13 19.15
N GLU A 285 10.15 27.81 20.19
CA GLU A 285 8.69 27.72 20.07
C GLU A 285 8.03 29.08 19.90
N ASP A 286 8.60 30.14 20.51
CA ASP A 286 7.95 31.45 20.61
C ASP A 286 7.83 32.09 19.23
N ALA A 287 8.92 32.04 18.45
CA ALA A 287 8.93 32.56 17.07
C ALA A 287 7.87 31.87 16.18
N LEU A 288 7.77 30.54 16.26
CA LEU A 288 6.80 29.75 15.50
C LEU A 288 5.36 30.04 15.95
N ARG A 289 5.14 30.13 17.26
CA ARG A 289 3.83 30.41 17.86
C ARG A 289 3.30 31.79 17.45
N ASP A 290 4.16 32.80 17.47
CA ASP A 290 3.78 34.15 17.07
C ASP A 290 3.37 34.20 15.58
N ILE A 291 4.06 33.48 14.69
CA ILE A 291 3.70 33.37 13.27
C ILE A 291 2.33 32.70 13.08
N ALA A 292 2.09 31.57 13.77
CA ALA A 292 0.83 30.84 13.65
C ALA A 292 -0.37 31.65 14.17
N VAL A 293 -0.25 32.23 15.36
CA VAL A 293 -1.33 33.01 15.99
C VAL A 293 -1.67 34.24 15.15
N LEU A 294 -0.67 34.92 14.60
CA LEU A 294 -0.87 36.13 13.79
C LEU A 294 -1.69 35.88 12.52
N THR A 295 -1.59 34.68 11.94
CA THR A 295 -2.25 34.30 10.68
C THR A 295 -3.55 33.52 10.89
N GLY A 296 -3.93 33.27 12.15
CA GLY A 296 -5.11 32.47 12.50
C GLY A 296 -4.94 30.96 12.27
N GLY A 297 -3.70 30.47 12.25
CA GLY A 297 -3.37 29.04 12.34
C GLY A 297 -3.00 28.64 13.78
N GLN A 298 -2.35 27.49 13.92
CA GLN A 298 -1.97 26.93 15.21
C GLN A 298 -0.52 26.43 15.23
N TYR A 299 0.16 26.63 16.36
CA TYR A 299 1.44 26.01 16.66
C TYR A 299 1.23 24.64 17.28
N LEU A 300 1.93 23.63 16.75
CA LEU A 300 1.96 22.28 17.31
C LEU A 300 3.40 21.76 17.36
N PRO A 301 3.83 21.12 18.45
CA PRO A 301 5.08 20.37 18.44
C PRO A 301 4.90 19.11 17.59
N ILE A 302 5.96 18.66 16.90
CA ILE A 302 5.90 17.46 16.05
C ILE A 302 5.57 16.18 16.85
N GLY A 303 6.05 16.08 18.10
CA GLY A 303 5.97 14.88 18.94
C GLY A 303 6.94 13.76 18.51
N PRO A 304 7.13 12.73 19.35
CA PRO A 304 8.11 11.65 19.12
C PRO A 304 7.79 10.77 17.89
N THR A 305 6.52 10.75 17.50
CA THR A 305 5.94 9.90 16.45
C THR A 305 5.43 10.69 15.24
N GLY A 306 5.46 12.03 15.28
CA GLY A 306 4.89 12.89 14.23
C GLY A 306 3.41 13.28 14.42
N GLU A 307 2.88 13.13 15.63
CA GLU A 307 1.48 13.47 15.98
C GLU A 307 1.08 14.90 15.62
N GLY A 308 1.98 15.87 15.74
CA GLY A 308 1.69 17.27 15.41
C GLY A 308 1.30 17.47 13.94
N ILE A 309 2.04 16.85 13.01
CA ILE A 309 1.74 16.91 11.57
C ILE A 309 0.40 16.22 11.30
N SER A 310 0.20 15.04 11.88
CA SER A 310 -1.06 14.28 11.73
C SER A 310 -2.27 15.08 12.19
N TYR A 311 -2.15 15.81 13.31
CA TYR A 311 -3.22 16.66 13.83
C TYR A 311 -3.57 17.80 12.87
N VAL A 312 -2.58 18.57 12.41
CA VAL A 312 -2.79 19.68 11.45
C VAL A 312 -3.51 19.16 10.20
N PHE A 313 -3.05 18.05 9.63
CA PHE A 313 -3.67 17.47 8.44
C PHE A 313 -5.13 17.07 8.71
N SER A 314 -5.43 16.46 9.86
CA SER A 314 -6.80 16.08 10.22
C SER A 314 -7.72 17.29 10.41
N GLU A 315 -7.23 18.38 11.00
CA GLU A 315 -7.97 19.62 11.20
C GLU A 315 -8.28 20.30 9.86
N LEU A 316 -7.28 20.40 8.98
CA LEU A 316 -7.42 20.95 7.64
C LEU A 316 -8.40 20.15 6.78
N GLN A 317 -8.34 18.82 6.86
CA GLN A 317 -9.33 17.95 6.21
C GLN A 317 -10.74 18.17 6.75
N ALA A 318 -10.90 18.29 8.06
CA ALA A 318 -12.21 18.57 8.66
C ALA A 318 -12.76 19.94 8.20
N HIS A 319 -11.89 20.94 8.05
CA HIS A 319 -12.25 22.24 7.49
C HIS A 319 -12.73 22.11 6.02
N GLY A 320 -11.99 21.38 5.19
CA GLY A 320 -12.38 21.09 3.80
C GLY A 320 -13.73 20.36 3.71
N GLN A 321 -13.95 19.34 4.53
CA GLN A 321 -15.20 18.58 4.56
C GLN A 321 -16.40 19.42 5.04
N LYS A 322 -16.21 20.31 6.01
CA LYS A 322 -17.27 21.21 6.48
C LYS A 322 -17.73 22.13 5.36
N LYS A 323 -16.80 22.73 4.63
CA LYS A 323 -17.09 23.61 3.50
C LYS A 323 -17.75 22.86 2.34
N LEU A 324 -17.32 21.62 2.09
CA LEU A 324 -17.99 20.71 1.16
C LEU A 324 -19.46 20.48 1.54
N ARG A 325 -19.76 20.22 2.82
CA ARG A 325 -21.15 20.05 3.29
C ARG A 325 -21.99 21.32 3.13
N GLU A 326 -21.41 22.50 3.40
CA GLU A 326 -22.09 23.78 3.22
C GLU A 326 -22.44 24.03 1.74
N HIS A 327 -21.52 23.73 0.80
CA HIS A 327 -21.77 23.88 -0.63
C HIS A 327 -22.76 22.86 -1.21
N LEU A 328 -22.74 21.60 -0.73
CA LEU A 328 -23.73 20.58 -1.11
C LEU A 328 -25.15 20.88 -0.62
N SER A 329 -25.28 21.70 0.43
CA SER A 329 -26.57 22.06 1.03
C SER A 329 -27.31 23.18 0.28
N THR A 330 -26.79 23.65 -0.85
CA THR A 330 -27.46 24.68 -1.65
C THR A 330 -28.58 24.05 -2.47
N GLU A 331 -29.76 23.90 -1.86
CA GLU A 331 -30.97 23.45 -2.53
C GLU A 331 -31.42 24.47 -3.59
N LEU A 332 -31.33 24.11 -4.87
CA LEU A 332 -31.85 24.94 -5.96
C LEU A 332 -33.33 24.60 -6.21
N PRO A 333 -34.23 25.60 -6.21
CA PRO A 333 -35.65 25.38 -6.48
C PRO A 333 -35.88 25.00 -7.95
N ILE A 334 -36.69 23.98 -8.19
CA ILE A 334 -36.97 23.47 -9.55
C ILE A 334 -38.03 24.36 -10.21
N ASN A 335 -37.72 24.84 -11.42
CA ASN A 335 -38.64 25.64 -12.22
C ASN A 335 -39.69 24.74 -12.91
N ARG A 336 -40.97 25.04 -12.69
CA ARG A 336 -42.13 24.20 -13.08
C ARG A 336 -43.08 24.93 -14.03
N TYR A 337 -42.54 25.86 -14.83
CA TYR A 337 -43.30 26.66 -15.80
C TYR A 337 -44.04 25.83 -16.86
N GLN A 338 -43.61 24.59 -17.12
CA GLN A 338 -44.15 23.75 -18.20
C GLN A 338 -45.65 23.49 -18.03
N VAL A 339 -46.12 23.25 -16.79
CA VAL A 339 -47.54 22.97 -16.51
C VAL A 339 -48.41 24.17 -16.84
N PHE A 340 -47.99 25.38 -16.45
CA PHE A 340 -48.72 26.62 -16.71
C PHE A 340 -48.68 26.98 -18.19
N LEU A 341 -47.55 26.74 -18.87
CA LEU A 341 -47.42 26.96 -20.31
C LEU A 341 -48.37 26.03 -21.09
N LEU A 342 -48.44 24.76 -20.70
CA LEU A 342 -49.33 23.78 -21.33
C LEU A 342 -50.80 24.14 -21.12
N LEU A 343 -51.20 24.53 -19.91
CA LEU A 343 -52.55 25.04 -19.64
C LEU A 343 -52.87 26.28 -20.48
N GLY A 344 -51.92 27.21 -20.59
CA GLY A 344 -52.06 28.41 -21.40
C GLY A 344 -52.30 28.11 -22.88
N LEU A 345 -51.48 27.23 -23.45
CA LEU A 345 -51.62 26.76 -24.83
C LEU A 345 -52.92 25.98 -25.04
N ALA A 346 -53.32 25.13 -24.09
CA ALA A 346 -54.56 24.36 -24.17
C ALA A 346 -55.79 25.28 -24.23
N PHE A 347 -55.82 26.37 -23.45
CA PHE A 347 -56.90 27.35 -23.51
C PHE A 347 -56.92 28.13 -24.83
N LEU A 348 -55.77 28.51 -25.38
CA LEU A 348 -55.69 29.19 -26.68
C LEU A 348 -56.11 28.29 -27.84
N ILE A 349 -55.69 27.02 -27.83
CA ILE A 349 -56.11 26.02 -28.82
C ILE A 349 -57.63 25.80 -28.71
N SER A 350 -58.16 25.69 -27.49
CA SER A 350 -59.61 25.55 -27.24
C SER A 350 -60.40 26.76 -27.74
N GLU A 351 -59.86 27.98 -27.59
CA GLU A 351 -60.45 29.19 -28.13
C GLU A 351 -60.51 29.15 -29.66
N SER A 352 -59.39 28.83 -30.31
CA SER A 352 -59.27 28.75 -31.77
C SER A 352 -60.22 27.70 -32.38
N LEU A 353 -60.36 26.55 -31.71
CA LEU A 353 -61.25 25.46 -32.14
C LEU A 353 -62.74 25.74 -31.89
N THR A 354 -63.07 26.63 -30.95
CA THR A 354 -64.47 27.00 -30.71
C THR A 354 -64.97 27.80 -31.91
N SER A 355 -66.00 27.34 -32.64
CA SER A 355 -66.57 28.12 -33.75
C SER A 355 -67.43 29.29 -33.26
N THR A 356 -67.36 30.43 -33.95
CA THR A 356 -68.22 31.61 -33.72
C THR A 356 -69.65 31.42 -34.25
N SER A 357 -69.93 30.37 -35.05
CA SER A 357 -71.25 30.10 -35.67
C SER A 357 -71.97 28.89 -35.07
N LYS A 358 -73.30 28.83 -35.20
CA LYS A 358 -74.21 27.79 -34.67
C LYS A 358 -74.12 26.42 -35.38
N LYS A 359 -73.01 26.04 -36.02
CA LYS A 359 -72.86 24.67 -36.58
C LYS A 359 -72.19 23.71 -35.59
N LYS A 360 -72.66 22.46 -35.64
CA LYS A 360 -72.51 21.38 -34.64
C LYS A 360 -71.12 21.32 -34.00
N LEU A 361 -71.10 21.52 -32.68
CA LEU A 361 -69.93 21.69 -31.81
C LEU A 361 -69.32 20.36 -31.31
N GLY A 362 -69.82 19.21 -31.76
CA GLY A 362 -69.59 17.94 -31.05
C GLY A 362 -68.39 17.11 -31.50
N THR A 363 -67.94 17.23 -32.76
CA THR A 363 -67.05 16.21 -33.35
C THR A 363 -65.58 16.65 -33.51
N ILE A 364 -65.31 17.91 -33.83
CA ILE A 364 -63.95 18.38 -34.15
C ILE A 364 -63.13 18.65 -32.87
N THR A 365 -63.76 19.18 -31.83
CA THR A 365 -63.10 19.50 -30.54
C THR A 365 -62.66 18.23 -29.81
N ILE A 366 -63.46 17.17 -29.84
CA ILE A 366 -63.13 15.88 -29.22
C ILE A 366 -62.00 15.19 -29.97
N GLN A 367 -61.98 15.23 -31.31
CA GLN A 367 -60.92 14.62 -32.12
C GLN A 367 -59.56 15.31 -31.94
N CYS A 368 -59.51 16.64 -31.84
CA CYS A 368 -58.25 17.35 -31.57
C CYS A 368 -57.74 17.12 -30.14
N PHE A 369 -58.63 17.02 -29.15
CA PHE A 369 -58.24 16.69 -27.77
C PHE A 369 -57.69 15.26 -27.67
N LEU A 370 -58.28 14.31 -28.41
CA LEU A 370 -57.83 12.92 -28.48
C LEU A 370 -56.44 12.81 -29.16
N ILE A 371 -56.20 13.58 -30.23
CA ILE A 371 -54.90 13.62 -30.93
C ILE A 371 -53.80 14.25 -30.06
N LEU A 372 -54.10 15.32 -29.33
CA LEU A 372 -53.15 15.95 -28.39
C LEU A 372 -52.84 15.05 -27.19
N PHE A 373 -53.83 14.30 -26.70
CA PHE A 373 -53.66 13.30 -25.64
C PHE A 373 -52.84 12.09 -26.11
N LEU A 374 -53.08 11.60 -27.33
CA LEU A 374 -52.31 10.52 -27.97
C LEU A 374 -50.85 10.91 -28.25
N PHE A 375 -50.56 12.18 -28.58
CA PHE A 375 -49.19 12.66 -28.77
C PHE A 375 -48.38 12.76 -27.46
N MET A 376 -49.04 12.92 -26.30
CA MET A 376 -48.38 13.03 -24.99
C MET A 376 -48.13 11.67 -24.32
N ALA A 377 -48.83 10.61 -24.74
CA ALA A 377 -48.74 9.28 -24.13
C ALA A 377 -47.53 8.45 -24.62
N GLY A 378 -46.86 8.85 -25.71
CA GLY A 378 -45.91 7.99 -26.43
C GLY A 378 -44.42 8.10 -26.08
N CYS A 379 -43.99 8.92 -25.12
CA CYS A 379 -42.55 9.15 -24.87
C CYS A 379 -42.22 9.31 -23.38
N TRP A 380 -42.46 8.28 -22.57
CA TRP A 380 -42.10 8.27 -21.14
C TRP A 380 -41.04 7.19 -20.85
N LYS A 381 -39.97 7.13 -21.64
CA LYS A 381 -38.69 6.56 -21.18
C LYS A 381 -37.77 7.72 -20.78
N PRO A 382 -37.10 7.67 -19.61
CA PRO A 382 -36.09 8.67 -19.24
C PRO A 382 -35.02 8.77 -20.32
N GLU A 383 -34.73 9.98 -20.78
CA GLU A 383 -33.80 10.24 -21.90
C GLU A 383 -32.41 9.62 -21.67
N ASN A 384 -31.90 9.69 -20.45
CA ASN A 384 -30.58 9.16 -20.09
C ASN A 384 -30.48 7.63 -20.26
N ILE A 385 -31.56 6.87 -19.97
CA ILE A 385 -31.56 5.41 -20.09
C ILE A 385 -31.45 5.00 -21.56
N ARG A 386 -32.24 5.64 -22.43
CA ARG A 386 -32.20 5.36 -23.87
C ARG A 386 -30.82 5.67 -24.44
N LEU A 387 -30.26 6.83 -24.08
CA LEU A 387 -28.92 7.22 -24.51
C LEU A 387 -27.85 6.24 -24.01
N ALA A 388 -28.02 5.66 -22.82
CA ALA A 388 -27.10 4.66 -22.29
C ALA A 388 -27.17 3.33 -23.07
N GLU A 389 -28.38 2.89 -23.43
CA GLU A 389 -28.61 1.72 -24.30
C GLU A 389 -27.97 1.94 -25.67
N ASP A 390 -28.21 3.10 -26.30
CA ASP A 390 -27.62 3.47 -27.60
C ASP A 390 -26.07 3.50 -27.53
N ALA A 391 -25.50 4.01 -26.43
CA ALA A 391 -24.06 4.07 -26.24
C ALA A 391 -23.42 2.68 -26.09
N ILE A 392 -24.12 1.72 -25.47
CA ILE A 392 -23.69 0.31 -25.41
C ILE A 392 -23.68 -0.30 -26.81
N GLU A 393 -24.74 -0.09 -27.59
CA GLU A 393 -24.83 -0.63 -28.96
C GLU A 393 -23.75 -0.05 -29.88
N GLN A 394 -23.36 1.20 -29.66
CA GLN A 394 -22.28 1.88 -30.39
C GLN A 394 -20.88 1.47 -29.92
N GLY A 395 -20.76 0.63 -28.87
CA GLY A 395 -19.47 0.19 -28.34
C GLY A 395 -18.77 1.21 -27.44
N ASN A 396 -19.50 2.19 -26.89
CA ASN A 396 -19.00 3.21 -25.95
C ASN A 396 -19.47 2.92 -24.51
N PRO A 397 -18.84 1.96 -23.79
CA PRO A 397 -19.29 1.55 -22.46
C PRO A 397 -19.08 2.62 -21.38
N MET A 398 -18.14 3.54 -21.56
CA MET A 398 -17.90 4.63 -20.60
C MET A 398 -19.08 5.62 -20.59
N ASP A 399 -19.50 6.08 -21.76
CA ASP A 399 -20.63 7.01 -21.90
C ASP A 399 -21.91 6.39 -21.34
N ALA A 400 -22.14 5.10 -21.62
CA ALA A 400 -23.26 4.37 -21.06
C ALA A 400 -23.22 4.32 -19.52
N ALA A 401 -22.04 4.06 -18.94
CA ALA A 401 -21.86 4.00 -17.50
C ALA A 401 -22.15 5.36 -16.83
N GLU A 402 -21.68 6.45 -17.42
CA GLU A 402 -21.94 7.82 -16.94
C GLU A 402 -23.43 8.18 -17.04
N LEU A 403 -24.10 7.79 -18.11
CA LEU A 403 -25.53 8.03 -18.30
C LEU A 403 -26.39 7.24 -17.30
N TYR A 404 -26.06 5.97 -17.03
CA TYR A 404 -26.70 5.21 -15.96
C TYR A 404 -26.41 5.82 -14.58
N ALA A 405 -25.16 6.19 -14.29
CA ALA A 405 -24.76 6.83 -13.04
C ALA A 405 -25.53 8.15 -12.80
N LYS A 406 -25.66 8.96 -13.86
CA LYS A 406 -26.44 10.20 -13.84
C LYS A 406 -27.90 9.93 -13.56
N GLN A 407 -28.51 8.95 -14.24
CA GLN A 407 -29.89 8.54 -13.99
C GLN A 407 -30.11 8.08 -12.53
N ILE A 408 -29.17 7.31 -11.97
CA ILE A 408 -29.22 6.87 -10.57
C ILE A 408 -29.16 8.08 -9.63
N SER A 409 -28.31 9.07 -9.91
CA SER A 409 -28.19 10.28 -9.08
C SER A 409 -29.45 11.16 -9.10
N GLU A 410 -30.24 11.09 -10.17
CA GLU A 410 -31.51 11.82 -10.33
C GLU A 410 -32.68 11.13 -9.60
N LEU A 411 -32.55 9.82 -9.32
CA LEU A 411 -33.56 9.02 -8.63
C LEU A 411 -33.31 9.00 -7.11
N ASN A 412 -34.37 9.23 -6.32
CA ASN A 412 -34.25 9.21 -4.85
C ASN A 412 -34.04 7.75 -4.38
N VAL A 413 -33.01 7.51 -3.56
CA VAL A 413 -32.22 6.25 -3.41
C VAL A 413 -32.98 5.06 -2.74
N LYS A 414 -34.25 4.78 -3.06
CA LYS A 414 -35.03 3.74 -2.33
C LYS A 414 -35.87 2.76 -3.16
N ASP A 415 -35.84 2.80 -4.48
CA ASP A 415 -36.67 1.90 -5.31
C ASP A 415 -35.89 0.69 -5.82
N GLU A 416 -36.53 -0.49 -5.87
CA GLU A 416 -35.97 -1.73 -6.43
C GLU A 416 -35.48 -1.53 -7.89
N ASP A 417 -36.09 -0.62 -8.64
CA ASP A 417 -35.70 -0.24 -10.00
C ASP A 417 -34.31 0.44 -10.07
N THR A 418 -33.86 1.10 -8.99
CA THR A 418 -32.51 1.68 -8.92
C THR A 418 -31.42 0.61 -8.84
N GLY A 419 -31.76 -0.58 -8.32
CA GLY A 419 -30.83 -1.70 -8.20
C GLY A 419 -30.40 -2.25 -9.57
N LEU A 420 -31.30 -2.25 -10.55
CA LEU A 420 -31.03 -2.69 -11.91
C LEU A 420 -30.19 -1.69 -12.70
N LEU A 421 -30.47 -0.39 -12.54
CA LEU A 421 -29.64 0.67 -13.12
C LEU A 421 -28.21 0.62 -12.56
N SER A 422 -28.08 0.35 -11.26
CA SER A 422 -26.78 0.23 -10.60
C SER A 422 -26.00 -1.00 -11.07
N LEU A 423 -26.69 -2.11 -11.36
CA LEU A 423 -26.07 -3.27 -12.01
C LEU A 423 -25.52 -2.88 -13.39
N ASN A 424 -26.35 -2.26 -14.23
CA ASN A 424 -25.95 -1.88 -15.60
C ASN A 424 -24.81 -0.86 -15.61
N ALA A 425 -24.82 0.12 -14.70
CA ALA A 425 -23.71 1.06 -14.50
C ALA A 425 -22.41 0.31 -14.14
N GLY A 426 -22.48 -0.61 -13.17
CA GLY A 426 -21.35 -1.42 -12.74
C GLY A 426 -20.77 -2.29 -13.86
N LEU A 427 -21.63 -2.95 -14.64
CA LEU A 427 -21.22 -3.75 -15.81
C LEU A 427 -20.61 -2.88 -16.92
N ALA A 428 -21.15 -1.69 -17.16
CA ALA A 428 -20.63 -0.75 -18.15
C ALA A 428 -19.25 -0.21 -17.74
N TYR A 429 -19.06 0.19 -16.47
CA TYR A 429 -17.74 0.58 -15.96
C TYR A 429 -16.72 -0.57 -16.02
N LEU A 430 -17.17 -1.81 -15.78
CA LEU A 430 -16.31 -2.98 -15.89
C LEU A 430 -15.83 -3.20 -17.34
N LYS A 431 -16.74 -3.06 -18.32
CA LYS A 431 -16.39 -3.10 -19.75
C LYS A 431 -15.48 -1.92 -20.16
N ALA A 432 -15.65 -0.75 -19.55
CA ALA A 432 -14.79 0.42 -19.77
C ALA A 432 -13.41 0.35 -19.07
N GLY A 433 -13.14 -0.71 -18.29
CA GLY A 433 -11.88 -0.88 -17.55
C GLY A 433 -11.76 -0.05 -16.27
N LYS A 434 -12.83 0.63 -15.83
CA LYS A 434 -12.88 1.41 -14.57
C LYS A 434 -13.27 0.52 -13.40
N VAL A 435 -12.31 -0.29 -12.94
CA VAL A 435 -12.53 -1.36 -11.95
C VAL A 435 -13.09 -0.86 -10.62
N ASP A 436 -12.62 0.27 -10.10
CA ASP A 436 -13.05 0.77 -8.78
C ASP A 436 -14.48 1.31 -8.79
N LEU A 437 -14.87 2.03 -9.84
CA LEU A 437 -16.25 2.50 -10.04
C LEU A 437 -17.19 1.32 -10.28
N ALA A 438 -16.75 0.33 -11.05
CA ALA A 438 -17.53 -0.89 -11.27
C ALA A 438 -17.83 -1.60 -9.93
N GLU A 439 -16.82 -1.75 -9.07
CA GLU A 439 -17.00 -2.36 -7.75
C GLU A 439 -18.00 -1.58 -6.88
N GLU A 440 -17.93 -0.25 -6.89
CA GLU A 440 -18.85 0.60 -6.13
C GLU A 440 -20.30 0.40 -6.57
N TYR A 441 -20.58 0.53 -7.87
CA TYR A 441 -21.94 0.41 -8.41
C TYR A 441 -22.51 -1.01 -8.30
N LEU A 442 -21.68 -2.05 -8.44
CA LEU A 442 -22.11 -3.45 -8.23
C LEU A 442 -22.46 -3.73 -6.76
N ASN A 443 -21.68 -3.22 -5.81
CA ASN A 443 -22.01 -3.31 -4.39
C ASN A 443 -23.28 -2.52 -4.04
N LEU A 444 -23.50 -1.38 -4.70
CA LEU A 444 -24.71 -0.59 -4.55
C LEU A 444 -25.92 -1.35 -5.10
N SER A 445 -25.79 -2.02 -6.26
CA SER A 445 -26.81 -2.91 -6.81
C SER A 445 -27.17 -4.04 -5.84
N LEU A 446 -26.19 -4.70 -5.22
CA LEU A 446 -26.44 -5.78 -4.26
C LEU A 446 -27.24 -5.34 -3.03
N LYS A 447 -26.96 -4.12 -2.53
CA LYS A 447 -27.69 -3.54 -1.39
C LYS A 447 -29.15 -3.21 -1.74
N GLN A 448 -29.43 -2.87 -2.99
CA GLN A 448 -30.75 -2.45 -3.47
C GLN A 448 -31.62 -3.61 -3.95
N THR A 449 -31.02 -4.74 -4.34
CA THR A 449 -31.71 -5.88 -4.97
C THR A 449 -31.87 -7.09 -4.05
N THR A 450 -32.07 -6.89 -2.75
CA THR A 450 -32.17 -7.96 -1.75
C THR A 450 -33.23 -9.03 -2.05
N ASN A 451 -34.25 -8.71 -2.84
CA ASN A 451 -35.35 -9.60 -3.20
C ASN A 451 -35.23 -10.22 -4.62
N LEU A 452 -34.18 -9.89 -5.38
CA LEU A 452 -34.05 -10.25 -6.79
C LEU A 452 -32.81 -11.14 -7.03
N PRO A 453 -32.92 -12.47 -6.82
CA PRO A 453 -31.77 -13.38 -6.82
C PRO A 453 -31.02 -13.42 -8.16
N GLN A 454 -31.70 -13.19 -9.29
CA GLN A 454 -31.06 -13.16 -10.60
C GLN A 454 -30.09 -11.98 -10.76
N ILE A 455 -30.50 -10.78 -10.32
CA ILE A 455 -29.67 -9.57 -10.40
C ILE A 455 -28.50 -9.67 -9.41
N GLN A 456 -28.75 -10.21 -8.22
CA GLN A 456 -27.70 -10.42 -7.23
C GLN A 456 -26.62 -11.39 -7.73
N ALA A 457 -27.03 -12.53 -8.31
CA ALA A 457 -26.09 -13.51 -8.85
C ALA A 457 -25.19 -12.89 -9.94
N LYS A 458 -25.76 -12.07 -10.83
CA LYS A 458 -25.01 -11.36 -11.87
C LYS A 458 -24.05 -10.32 -11.30
N ALA A 459 -24.50 -9.53 -10.32
CA ALA A 459 -23.65 -8.55 -9.63
C ALA A 459 -22.47 -9.23 -8.91
N LEU A 460 -22.72 -10.36 -8.25
CA LEU A 460 -21.69 -11.17 -7.58
C LEU A 460 -20.72 -11.79 -8.58
N ASN A 461 -21.20 -12.33 -9.71
CA ASN A 461 -20.33 -12.83 -10.77
C ASN A 461 -19.40 -11.73 -11.31
N ALA A 462 -19.94 -10.53 -11.56
CA ALA A 462 -19.15 -9.38 -12.02
C ALA A 462 -18.13 -8.91 -10.96
N LEU A 463 -18.49 -8.92 -9.67
CA LEU A 463 -17.55 -8.65 -8.57
C LEU A 463 -16.46 -9.72 -8.49
N GLY A 464 -16.80 -10.99 -8.72
CA GLY A 464 -15.83 -12.08 -8.87
C GLY A 464 -14.79 -11.76 -9.94
N ASN A 465 -15.24 -11.32 -11.13
CA ASN A 465 -14.37 -10.95 -12.24
C ASN A 465 -13.45 -9.76 -11.89
N ILE A 466 -13.95 -8.78 -11.13
CA ILE A 466 -13.15 -7.65 -10.63
C ILE A 466 -12.04 -8.14 -9.70
N TYR A 467 -12.38 -8.96 -8.73
CA TYR A 467 -11.41 -9.45 -7.75
C TYR A 467 -10.41 -10.43 -8.35
N TYR A 468 -10.79 -11.18 -9.39
CA TYR A 468 -9.86 -11.93 -10.22
C TYR A 468 -8.85 -11.02 -10.93
N LYS A 469 -9.31 -9.94 -11.60
CA LYS A 469 -8.40 -8.95 -12.21
C LYS A 469 -7.44 -8.34 -11.17
N LYS A 470 -7.95 -7.99 -9.99
CA LYS A 470 -7.11 -7.49 -8.87
C LYS A 470 -6.11 -8.54 -8.41
N ALA A 471 -6.51 -9.81 -8.29
CA ALA A 471 -5.60 -10.90 -7.92
C ALA A 471 -4.46 -11.05 -8.93
N ASN A 472 -4.75 -11.03 -10.23
CA ASN A 472 -3.72 -11.07 -11.27
C ASN A 472 -2.78 -9.88 -11.19
N ALA A 473 -3.31 -8.65 -11.05
CA ALA A 473 -2.49 -7.45 -10.91
C ALA A 473 -1.55 -7.52 -9.68
N PHE A 474 -2.02 -8.09 -8.57
CA PHE A 474 -1.17 -8.31 -7.39
C PHE A 474 -0.12 -9.41 -7.61
N LEU A 475 -0.43 -10.46 -8.38
CA LEU A 475 0.55 -11.48 -8.77
C LEU A 475 1.62 -10.89 -9.71
N ASP A 476 1.24 -10.01 -10.65
CA ASP A 476 2.20 -9.29 -11.51
C ASP A 476 3.16 -8.44 -10.66
N GLN A 477 2.66 -7.86 -9.57
CA GLN A 477 3.45 -7.11 -8.59
C GLN A 477 4.20 -7.99 -7.58
N GLN A 478 4.17 -9.32 -7.73
CA GLN A 478 4.76 -10.30 -6.80
C GLN A 478 4.25 -10.18 -5.35
N ASN A 479 3.04 -9.63 -5.16
CA ASN A 479 2.39 -9.48 -3.86
C ASN A 479 1.41 -10.64 -3.61
N VAL A 480 1.96 -11.81 -3.26
CA VAL A 480 1.21 -13.06 -3.08
C VAL A 480 0.17 -12.94 -1.97
N LYS A 481 0.46 -12.13 -0.93
CA LYS A 481 -0.47 -11.91 0.19
C LYS A 481 -1.77 -11.23 -0.28
N GLN A 482 -1.67 -10.10 -0.99
CA GLN A 482 -2.85 -9.39 -1.48
C GLN A 482 -3.54 -10.16 -2.60
N ALA A 483 -2.77 -10.82 -3.47
CA ALA A 483 -3.31 -11.73 -4.47
C ALA A 483 -4.19 -12.82 -3.84
N ARG A 484 -3.73 -13.47 -2.76
CA ARG A 484 -4.48 -14.51 -2.05
C ARG A 484 -5.78 -13.98 -1.46
N GLU A 485 -5.77 -12.76 -0.92
CA GLU A 485 -6.99 -12.16 -0.38
C GLU A 485 -7.99 -11.80 -1.47
N ALA A 486 -7.53 -11.20 -2.57
CA ALA A 486 -8.35 -10.89 -3.72
C ALA A 486 -8.94 -12.15 -4.35
N TRP A 487 -8.14 -13.21 -4.47
CA TRP A 487 -8.58 -14.52 -4.93
C TRP A 487 -9.66 -15.13 -4.03
N ARG A 488 -9.46 -15.12 -2.71
CA ARG A 488 -10.47 -15.62 -1.76
C ARG A 488 -11.80 -14.90 -1.95
N LYS A 489 -11.77 -13.57 -2.10
CA LYS A 489 -12.97 -12.77 -2.37
C LYS A 489 -13.60 -13.13 -3.71
N ALA A 490 -12.82 -13.30 -4.78
CA ALA A 490 -13.34 -13.72 -6.07
C ALA A 490 -14.07 -15.07 -5.98
N ARG A 491 -13.48 -16.05 -5.29
CA ARG A 491 -14.11 -17.35 -5.03
C ARG A 491 -15.41 -17.21 -4.24
N GLU A 492 -15.40 -16.44 -3.16
CA GLU A 492 -16.59 -16.19 -2.34
C GLU A 492 -17.72 -15.58 -3.17
N PHE A 493 -17.41 -14.63 -4.05
CA PHE A 493 -18.39 -14.01 -4.93
C PHE A 493 -18.95 -15.00 -5.96
N TYR A 494 -18.11 -15.78 -6.64
CA TYR A 494 -18.60 -16.80 -7.57
C TYR A 494 -19.42 -17.90 -6.88
N SER A 495 -18.96 -18.40 -5.73
CA SER A 495 -19.71 -19.40 -4.96
C SER A 495 -21.04 -18.85 -4.47
N SER A 496 -21.08 -17.57 -4.07
CA SER A 496 -22.31 -16.90 -3.66
C SER A 496 -23.27 -16.74 -4.84
N ALA A 497 -22.78 -16.31 -6.00
CA ALA A 497 -23.58 -16.20 -7.23
C ALA A 497 -24.22 -17.55 -7.61
N PHE A 498 -23.44 -18.63 -7.59
CA PHE A 498 -23.94 -19.97 -7.85
C PHE A 498 -24.96 -20.43 -6.80
N SER A 499 -24.71 -20.18 -5.51
CA SER A 499 -25.63 -20.59 -4.43
C SER A 499 -26.99 -19.91 -4.48
N ILE A 500 -27.09 -18.71 -5.06
CA ILE A 500 -28.32 -17.91 -5.08
C ILE A 500 -29.32 -18.42 -6.12
N ASN A 501 -28.86 -18.76 -7.33
CA ASN A 501 -29.75 -19.15 -8.43
C ASN A 501 -29.18 -20.20 -9.39
N GLY A 502 -28.04 -20.83 -9.08
CA GLY A 502 -27.37 -21.77 -9.98
C GLY A 502 -26.72 -21.11 -11.20
N HIS A 503 -26.16 -19.90 -11.04
CA HIS A 503 -25.53 -19.15 -12.13
C HIS A 503 -24.37 -19.92 -12.79
N THR A 504 -24.62 -20.51 -13.96
CA THR A 504 -23.67 -21.40 -14.67
C THR A 504 -22.36 -20.70 -15.02
N LEU A 505 -22.43 -19.44 -15.47
CA LEU A 505 -21.24 -18.65 -15.82
C LEU A 505 -20.33 -18.42 -14.60
N ALA A 506 -20.91 -18.31 -13.41
CA ALA A 506 -20.13 -18.13 -12.18
C ALA A 506 -19.41 -19.43 -11.78
N GLU A 507 -20.02 -20.59 -12.05
CA GLU A 507 -19.40 -21.90 -11.85
C GLU A 507 -18.24 -22.12 -12.83
N GLU A 508 -18.43 -21.79 -14.11
CA GLU A 508 -17.37 -21.84 -15.12
C GLU A 508 -16.20 -20.89 -14.78
N ASN A 509 -16.51 -19.66 -14.37
CA ASN A 509 -15.51 -18.68 -13.95
C ASN A 509 -14.78 -19.13 -12.67
N LEU A 510 -15.47 -19.76 -11.71
CA LEU A 510 -14.85 -20.34 -10.52
C LEU A 510 -13.89 -21.48 -10.88
N ALA A 511 -14.29 -22.37 -11.79
CA ALA A 511 -13.47 -23.50 -12.23
C ALA A 511 -12.21 -22.99 -12.97
N SER A 512 -12.38 -22.04 -13.90
CA SER A 512 -11.26 -21.41 -14.62
C SER A 512 -10.33 -20.67 -13.66
N LEU A 513 -10.88 -19.88 -12.73
CA LEU A 513 -10.13 -19.18 -11.68
C LEU A 513 -9.23 -20.14 -10.87
N ASN A 514 -9.77 -21.28 -10.44
CA ASN A 514 -9.03 -22.24 -9.64
C ASN A 514 -7.88 -22.87 -10.44
N ASN A 515 -8.11 -23.24 -11.70
CA ASN A 515 -7.08 -23.82 -12.57
C ASN A 515 -5.95 -22.82 -12.85
N GLN A 516 -6.30 -21.61 -13.30
CA GLN A 516 -5.30 -20.58 -13.64
C GLN A 516 -4.44 -20.18 -12.43
N ILE A 517 -5.05 -20.10 -11.24
CA ILE A 517 -4.31 -19.77 -10.02
C ILE A 517 -3.46 -20.94 -9.56
N GLN A 518 -3.90 -22.18 -9.72
CA GLN A 518 -3.07 -23.34 -9.43
C GLN A 518 -1.78 -23.32 -10.28
N GLU A 519 -1.89 -23.13 -11.60
CA GLU A 519 -0.73 -23.03 -12.50
C GLU A 519 0.21 -21.88 -12.13
N ARG A 520 -0.35 -20.77 -11.65
CA ARG A 520 0.40 -19.57 -11.28
C ARG A 520 1.01 -19.65 -9.88
N ILE A 521 0.42 -20.41 -8.96
CA ILE A 521 1.05 -20.74 -7.68
C ILE A 521 2.23 -21.69 -7.91
N GLU A 522 2.06 -22.70 -8.77
CA GLU A 522 3.13 -23.65 -9.13
C GLU A 522 4.36 -22.93 -9.71
N SER A 523 4.17 -21.85 -10.50
CA SER A 523 5.28 -21.04 -11.01
C SER A 523 5.96 -20.13 -9.97
N LEU A 524 5.32 -19.92 -8.81
CA LEU A 524 5.85 -19.12 -7.70
C LEU A 524 6.57 -19.97 -6.63
N VAL A 525 6.53 -21.31 -6.77
CA VAL A 525 7.23 -22.23 -5.86
C VAL A 525 8.74 -22.10 -6.04
N CYS A 526 9.43 -21.83 -4.93
CA CYS A 526 10.88 -21.97 -4.83
C CYS A 526 11.20 -23.40 -4.42
N LYS A 527 12.02 -24.10 -5.21
CA LYS A 527 12.58 -25.38 -4.79
C LYS A 527 13.98 -25.10 -4.23
N ILE A 528 14.16 -25.29 -2.93
CA ILE A 528 15.46 -25.15 -2.28
C ILE A 528 16.03 -26.55 -2.15
N GLU A 529 17.10 -26.84 -2.89
CA GLU A 529 17.82 -28.12 -2.84
C GLU A 529 19.25 -27.92 -2.36
N GLY A 530 19.82 -28.94 -1.74
CA GLY A 530 21.16 -28.82 -1.19
C GLY A 530 21.75 -30.12 -0.72
N ILE A 531 22.98 -29.99 -0.23
CA ILE A 531 23.75 -31.12 0.31
C ILE A 531 24.35 -30.74 1.65
N VAL A 532 24.32 -31.67 2.60
CA VAL A 532 25.03 -31.62 3.87
C VAL A 532 26.22 -32.56 3.82
N TRP A 533 27.43 -32.04 4.05
CA TRP A 533 28.67 -32.84 3.99
C TRP A 533 29.67 -32.38 5.04
N ARG A 534 30.69 -33.21 5.25
CA ARG A 534 31.82 -32.90 6.13
C ARG A 534 32.90 -32.18 5.31
N ASP A 535 33.10 -30.91 5.60
CA ASP A 535 34.16 -30.08 5.01
C ASP A 535 35.47 -30.40 5.74
N ILE A 536 36.25 -31.33 5.18
CA ILE A 536 37.46 -31.86 5.83
C ILE A 536 38.60 -30.85 5.73
N ASN A 537 38.69 -30.13 4.61
CA ASN A 537 39.78 -29.20 4.33
C ASN A 537 39.43 -27.73 4.61
N GLY A 538 38.20 -27.46 5.04
CA GLY A 538 37.75 -26.12 5.43
C GLY A 538 37.50 -25.19 4.24
N ASN A 539 37.51 -25.67 2.99
CA ASN A 539 37.45 -24.79 1.82
C ASN A 539 36.02 -24.37 1.43
N GLY A 540 35.00 -24.94 2.09
CA GLY A 540 33.58 -24.66 1.85
C GLY A 540 33.07 -25.09 0.47
N LYS A 541 33.86 -25.85 -0.29
CA LYS A 541 33.50 -26.41 -1.59
C LYS A 541 33.30 -27.91 -1.46
N VAL A 542 32.23 -28.38 -2.07
CA VAL A 542 31.90 -29.80 -2.11
C VAL A 542 32.91 -30.56 -2.96
N GLU A 543 33.68 -31.47 -2.37
CA GLU A 543 34.64 -32.33 -3.06
C GLU A 543 34.28 -33.82 -2.99
N ASN A 544 34.78 -34.61 -3.94
CA ASN A 544 34.39 -36.02 -4.07
C ASN A 544 34.95 -36.92 -2.94
N HIS A 545 36.06 -36.53 -2.31
CA HIS A 545 36.65 -37.27 -1.20
C HIS A 545 36.01 -36.94 0.15
N GLU A 546 35.04 -36.02 0.19
CA GLU A 546 34.39 -35.60 1.42
C GLU A 546 33.11 -36.39 1.70
N PRO A 547 32.95 -36.95 2.92
CA PRO A 547 31.81 -37.78 3.25
C PRO A 547 30.55 -36.93 3.41
N ARG A 548 29.44 -37.48 2.91
CA ARG A 548 28.11 -36.88 3.03
C ARG A 548 27.47 -37.23 4.36
N LEU A 549 26.63 -36.34 4.87
CA LEU A 549 26.09 -36.47 6.22
C LEU A 549 24.57 -36.48 6.19
N SER A 550 23.95 -37.49 6.84
CA SER A 550 22.51 -37.50 7.03
C SER A 550 22.10 -36.55 8.16
N SER A 551 21.16 -35.66 7.88
CA SER A 551 20.76 -34.57 8.78
C SER A 551 19.27 -34.24 8.68
N ILE A 552 18.78 -33.47 9.64
CA ILE A 552 17.50 -32.78 9.59
C ILE A 552 17.80 -31.31 9.28
N VAL A 553 17.30 -30.82 8.16
CA VAL A 553 17.40 -29.41 7.73
C VAL A 553 16.10 -28.71 8.08
N TYR A 554 16.17 -27.53 8.70
CA TYR A 554 14.99 -26.83 9.19
C TYR A 554 15.09 -25.31 8.97
N TRP A 555 13.93 -24.66 8.87
CA TRP A 555 13.85 -23.21 8.85
C TRP A 555 13.88 -22.69 10.29
N ASP A 556 14.99 -22.09 10.67
CA ASP A 556 15.14 -21.45 11.96
C ASP A 556 14.47 -20.07 11.96
N ARG A 557 13.26 -20.03 12.50
CA ARG A 557 12.43 -18.82 12.49
C ARG A 557 12.82 -17.81 13.58
N ASN A 558 13.34 -18.28 14.71
CA ASN A 558 13.70 -17.43 15.85
C ASN A 558 15.22 -17.15 15.92
N ASN A 559 15.97 -17.69 14.96
CA ASN A 559 17.39 -17.51 14.79
C ASN A 559 18.21 -17.99 16.00
N ASN A 560 17.72 -19.03 16.72
CA ASN A 560 18.37 -19.59 17.91
C ASN A 560 19.34 -20.75 17.60
N GLY A 561 19.28 -21.28 16.37
CA GLY A 561 20.06 -22.41 15.87
C GLY A 561 19.69 -23.75 16.51
N GLU A 562 18.46 -23.90 17.00
CA GLU A 562 17.94 -25.13 17.61
C GLU A 562 16.57 -25.50 17.03
N HIS A 563 16.39 -26.75 16.60
CA HIS A 563 15.13 -27.20 16.02
C HIS A 563 14.01 -27.35 17.04
N ASN A 564 13.02 -26.46 16.99
CA ASN A 564 11.79 -26.54 17.78
C ASN A 564 10.68 -27.26 17.00
N LYS A 565 10.47 -28.55 17.28
CA LYS A 565 9.49 -29.42 16.59
C LYS A 565 8.06 -28.87 16.46
N THR A 566 7.65 -27.93 17.32
CA THR A 566 6.28 -27.37 17.32
C THR A 566 6.09 -26.17 16.40
N ASN A 567 7.14 -25.49 15.94
CA ASN A 567 7.03 -24.20 15.22
C ASN A 567 7.98 -24.02 14.02
N GLU A 568 8.88 -24.96 13.76
CA GLU A 568 9.88 -24.86 12.69
C GLU A 568 9.75 -26.01 11.70
N PRO A 569 9.38 -25.72 10.43
CA PRO A 569 9.29 -26.74 9.41
C PRO A 569 10.68 -27.32 9.11
N SER A 570 10.73 -28.65 9.00
CA SER A 570 11.97 -29.40 8.81
C SER A 570 11.79 -30.51 7.78
N ILE A 571 12.87 -30.82 7.07
CA ILE A 571 12.98 -31.95 6.17
C ILE A 571 14.20 -32.80 6.53
N ARG A 572 14.09 -34.11 6.37
CA ARG A 572 15.22 -35.02 6.56
C ARG A 572 15.98 -35.18 5.25
N SER A 573 17.29 -35.03 5.29
CA SER A 573 18.15 -35.36 4.16
C SER A 573 18.21 -36.89 3.98
N ASP A 574 18.52 -37.33 2.77
CA ASP A 574 18.78 -38.74 2.53
C ASP A 574 20.10 -39.22 3.17
N THR A 575 20.42 -40.49 2.98
CA THR A 575 21.67 -41.12 3.46
C THR A 575 22.92 -40.57 2.78
N THR A 576 22.75 -39.85 1.66
CA THR A 576 23.82 -39.16 0.92
C THR A 576 23.83 -37.65 1.18
N GLY A 577 23.12 -37.19 2.22
CA GLY A 577 23.09 -35.80 2.66
C GLY A 577 22.33 -34.84 1.74
N HIS A 578 21.65 -35.31 0.70
CA HIS A 578 20.84 -34.46 -0.17
C HIS A 578 19.48 -34.14 0.47
N PHE A 579 19.02 -32.91 0.28
CA PHE A 579 17.69 -32.47 0.69
C PHE A 579 17.06 -31.56 -0.36
N ALA A 580 15.74 -31.53 -0.41
CA ALA A 580 14.99 -30.58 -1.24
C ALA A 580 13.61 -30.29 -0.65
N PHE A 581 13.25 -29.02 -0.49
CA PHE A 581 11.90 -28.63 -0.05
C PHE A 581 11.35 -27.47 -0.89
N GLU A 582 10.02 -27.39 -0.91
CA GLU A 582 9.28 -26.34 -1.59
C GLU A 582 8.98 -25.19 -0.63
N TRP A 583 9.12 -23.97 -1.12
CA TRP A 583 8.89 -22.75 -0.37
C TRP A 583 8.12 -21.73 -1.22
N ILE A 584 7.11 -21.10 -0.65
CA ILE A 584 6.36 -20.02 -1.30
C ILE A 584 6.47 -18.79 -0.41
N SER A 585 7.10 -17.71 -0.91
CA SER A 585 7.15 -16.45 -0.18
C SER A 585 5.93 -15.58 -0.42
N GLY A 586 5.58 -14.75 0.57
CA GLY A 586 4.52 -13.74 0.45
C GLY A 586 4.94 -12.52 -0.40
N THR A 587 6.24 -12.24 -0.46
CA THR A 587 6.86 -11.10 -1.16
C THR A 587 8.31 -11.45 -1.51
N PHE A 588 8.82 -11.06 -2.67
CA PHE A 588 10.25 -11.20 -2.99
C PHE A 588 10.92 -9.81 -3.01
N PRO A 589 12.21 -9.68 -2.61
CA PRO A 589 13.08 -10.74 -2.09
C PRO A 589 12.70 -11.18 -0.67
N THR A 590 13.05 -12.41 -0.29
CA THR A 590 12.85 -12.94 1.07
C THR A 590 14.10 -13.60 1.59
N SER A 591 14.43 -13.34 2.86
CA SER A 591 15.55 -14.00 3.53
C SER A 591 15.06 -15.13 4.44
N LEU A 592 15.69 -16.30 4.35
CA LEU A 592 15.42 -17.47 5.18
C LEU A 592 16.70 -17.88 5.92
N ALA A 593 16.59 -18.12 7.22
CA ALA A 593 17.65 -18.70 8.02
C ALA A 593 17.48 -20.22 8.04
N ILE A 594 18.32 -20.95 7.31
CA ILE A 594 18.27 -22.43 7.22
C ILE A 594 19.35 -23.03 8.11
N ALA A 595 18.98 -23.98 8.95
CA ALA A 595 19.87 -24.68 9.86
C ALA A 595 19.83 -26.20 9.63
N SER A 596 20.79 -26.93 10.18
CA SER A 596 20.81 -28.40 10.15
C SER A 596 21.24 -29.02 11.47
N VAL A 597 20.76 -30.23 11.76
CA VAL A 597 21.20 -31.08 12.89
C VAL A 597 21.49 -32.48 12.36
N LEU A 598 22.64 -33.06 12.70
CA LEU A 598 23.00 -34.43 12.30
C LEU A 598 22.06 -35.46 12.95
N SER A 599 21.75 -36.54 12.22
CA SER A 599 20.97 -37.65 12.78
C SER A 599 21.84 -38.56 13.65
N ASP A 600 21.34 -39.01 14.81
CA ASP A 600 22.07 -39.87 15.78
C ASP A 600 22.60 -41.20 15.21
N GLN A 601 22.19 -41.58 14.01
CA GLN A 601 22.58 -42.82 13.32
C GLN A 601 23.70 -42.63 12.29
N ASN A 602 24.36 -41.48 12.25
CA ASN A 602 25.43 -41.18 11.30
C ASN A 602 26.71 -41.96 11.66
N LYS A 603 26.71 -43.27 11.37
CA LYS A 603 27.87 -44.17 11.51
C LYS A 603 28.90 -43.90 10.41
N SER A 604 29.43 -42.68 10.36
CA SER A 604 30.77 -42.49 9.79
C SER A 604 31.74 -43.04 10.83
N GLU A 605 32.50 -44.08 10.50
CA GLU A 605 33.48 -44.72 11.38
C GLU A 605 34.50 -43.69 11.91
N GLN A 606 34.22 -43.15 13.09
CA GLN A 606 35.15 -42.73 14.13
C GLN A 606 34.30 -42.36 15.35
N ASP A 607 34.18 -43.31 16.25
CA ASP A 607 33.61 -43.11 17.58
C ASP A 607 34.47 -42.08 18.34
N ILE A 608 33.85 -40.98 18.76
CA ILE A 608 33.92 -40.35 20.09
C ILE A 608 32.97 -39.14 20.03
N LEU A 609 31.88 -39.17 20.80
CA LEU A 609 31.01 -38.02 21.03
C LEU A 609 30.93 -37.73 22.55
N LEU A 610 31.08 -36.43 22.89
CA LEU A 610 30.81 -35.68 24.15
C LEU A 610 32.00 -35.50 25.14
N PRO A 611 32.15 -34.34 25.84
CA PRO A 611 31.19 -33.24 26.08
C PRO A 611 31.51 -31.91 25.37
N LEU A 612 30.53 -31.00 25.38
CA LEU A 612 30.56 -29.64 24.82
C LEU A 612 31.82 -28.85 25.21
N PHE A 613 32.73 -28.68 24.26
CA PHE A 613 33.54 -27.46 24.26
C PHE A 613 32.60 -26.27 24.07
N PRO A 614 32.85 -25.11 24.71
CA PRO A 614 32.16 -23.88 24.32
C PRO A 614 32.32 -23.73 22.82
N THR A 615 31.23 -23.37 22.15
CA THR A 615 31.19 -23.15 20.70
C THR A 615 32.44 -22.38 20.27
N PRO A 616 33.07 -22.76 19.13
CA PRO A 616 34.21 -22.01 18.59
C PRO A 616 33.91 -20.51 18.70
N PRO A 617 34.85 -19.66 19.17
CA PRO A 617 34.61 -18.23 19.11
C PRO A 617 34.29 -17.92 17.65
N PRO A 618 33.15 -17.26 17.38
CA PRO A 618 32.76 -17.00 16.01
C PRO A 618 33.90 -16.26 15.30
N PRO A 619 34.00 -16.33 13.95
CA PRO A 619 34.72 -15.28 13.23
C PRO A 619 34.18 -13.94 13.73
N LEU A 620 34.96 -12.86 13.59
CA LEU A 620 34.71 -11.52 14.16
C LEU A 620 33.29 -10.91 13.93
N ASP A 621 32.40 -11.61 13.24
CA ASP A 621 30.97 -11.34 13.12
C ASP A 621 30.10 -12.57 13.53
N ALA A 622 29.36 -12.43 14.64
CA ALA A 622 28.53 -13.48 15.25
C ALA A 622 27.23 -13.80 14.46
N GLN A 623 26.99 -13.17 13.31
CA GLN A 623 25.78 -13.35 12.51
C GLN A 623 25.78 -14.57 11.58
N HIS A 624 26.89 -15.32 11.47
CA HIS A 624 27.10 -16.26 10.34
C HIS A 624 27.31 -17.76 10.67
N VAL A 625 27.12 -18.24 11.91
CA VAL A 625 27.66 -19.58 12.29
C VAL A 625 26.66 -20.66 12.74
N LYS A 626 25.35 -20.40 12.82
CA LYS A 626 24.37 -21.50 12.99
C LYS A 626 23.38 -21.65 11.85
N ASN A 627 23.09 -20.54 11.17
CA ASN A 627 22.06 -20.47 10.17
C ASN A 627 22.65 -19.96 8.86
N HIS A 628 22.45 -20.73 7.79
CA HIS A 628 22.68 -20.25 6.44
C HIS A 628 21.56 -19.29 6.07
N LEU A 629 21.85 -17.99 6.14
CA LEU A 629 20.95 -16.97 5.62
C LEU A 629 20.98 -17.04 4.09
N ILE A 630 19.85 -17.39 3.50
CA ILE A 630 19.68 -17.41 2.05
C ILE A 630 18.71 -16.30 1.66
N THR A 631 19.04 -15.53 0.62
CA THR A 631 18.15 -14.54 0.05
C THR A 631 17.58 -15.08 -1.25
N LEU A 632 16.27 -15.28 -1.26
CA LEU A 632 15.52 -15.68 -2.45
C LEU A 632 15.07 -14.40 -3.17
N ASP A 633 15.71 -14.09 -4.30
CA ASP A 633 15.34 -12.92 -5.10
C ASP A 633 14.18 -13.19 -6.06
N LYS A 634 14.02 -14.44 -6.49
CA LYS A 634 12.98 -14.88 -7.42
C LYS A 634 12.55 -16.34 -7.20
N PRO A 635 11.33 -16.70 -7.62
CA PRO A 635 10.90 -18.10 -7.73
C PRO A 635 11.84 -18.94 -8.60
N GLY A 636 11.94 -20.24 -8.28
CA GLY A 636 12.75 -21.19 -9.03
C GLY A 636 13.64 -22.08 -8.15
N LEU A 637 14.64 -22.69 -8.78
CA LEU A 637 15.56 -23.60 -8.13
C LEU A 637 16.71 -22.85 -7.45
N HIS A 638 16.87 -23.06 -6.15
CA HIS A 638 17.95 -22.48 -5.35
C HIS A 638 18.78 -23.60 -4.76
N ARG A 639 20.09 -23.57 -5.02
CA ARG A 639 21.05 -24.57 -4.53
C ARG A 639 21.83 -24.04 -3.35
N ILE A 640 21.80 -24.78 -2.25
CA ILE A 640 22.51 -24.41 -1.03
C ILE A 640 23.36 -25.56 -0.51
N VAL A 641 24.42 -25.22 0.18
CA VAL A 641 25.45 -26.17 0.60
C VAL A 641 25.73 -25.91 2.09
N ILE A 642 25.61 -26.95 2.94
CA ILE A 642 25.74 -26.86 4.40
C ILE A 642 26.97 -27.69 4.88
N PRO A 643 28.12 -27.05 5.14
CA PRO A 643 29.33 -27.72 5.61
C PRO A 643 29.31 -27.98 7.14
N TRP A 644 29.85 -29.13 7.57
CA TRP A 644 30.12 -29.45 8.97
C TRP A 644 31.64 -29.69 9.19
N ARG A 645 32.25 -28.94 10.13
CA ARG A 645 33.71 -29.02 10.45
C ARG A 645 33.98 -29.83 11.74
N GLY A 646 35.20 -30.37 11.86
CA GLY A 646 35.68 -31.12 13.05
C GLY A 646 36.29 -30.23 14.16
N ALA A 647 36.55 -30.79 15.34
CA ALA A 647 37.22 -30.10 16.45
C ALA A 647 38.76 -30.12 16.32
N PRO A 648 39.51 -29.10 16.81
CA PRO A 648 40.97 -29.10 16.80
C PRO A 648 41.54 -30.16 17.75
N VAL A 649 42.54 -30.94 17.29
CA VAL A 649 43.12 -32.05 18.07
C VAL A 649 44.65 -31.94 18.08
N LEU A 650 45.24 -32.05 19.28
CA LEU A 650 46.67 -32.34 19.47
C LEU A 650 46.87 -33.85 19.43
N ASN A 651 47.69 -34.34 18.51
CA ASN A 651 48.01 -35.75 18.40
C ASN A 651 49.52 -36.00 18.53
N GLY A 652 49.89 -37.20 18.99
CA GLY A 652 51.29 -37.55 19.15
C GLY A 652 51.51 -38.95 19.73
N ASN A 653 52.78 -39.27 19.96
CA ASN A 653 53.20 -40.54 20.51
C ASN A 653 54.40 -40.38 21.44
N VAL A 654 54.37 -41.08 22.57
CA VAL A 654 55.46 -41.18 23.55
C VAL A 654 56.05 -42.58 23.46
N TRP A 655 57.37 -42.70 23.28
CA TRP A 655 58.06 -44.00 23.24
C TRP A 655 59.18 -44.10 24.28
N ASN A 656 59.49 -45.34 24.66
CA ASN A 656 60.63 -45.64 25.52
C ASN A 656 61.91 -45.73 24.68
N ASP A 657 62.77 -44.73 24.79
CA ASP A 657 64.10 -44.67 24.20
C ASP A 657 65.09 -45.47 25.06
N ILE A 658 65.28 -46.73 24.70
CA ILE A 658 66.05 -47.69 25.50
C ILE A 658 67.55 -47.40 25.37
N ASN A 659 68.00 -46.99 24.18
CA ASN A 659 69.41 -46.79 23.88
C ASN A 659 69.87 -45.33 24.05
N GLY A 660 68.95 -44.41 24.34
CA GLY A 660 69.20 -43.00 24.61
C GLY A 660 69.61 -42.20 23.36
N ASN A 661 69.32 -42.70 22.15
CA ASN A 661 69.78 -42.09 20.90
C ASN A 661 68.84 -40.99 20.37
N ALA A 662 67.72 -40.73 21.04
CA ALA A 662 66.68 -39.78 20.65
C ALA A 662 66.05 -40.05 19.28
N GLN A 663 66.12 -41.29 18.78
CA GLN A 663 65.49 -41.76 17.56
C GLN A 663 64.58 -42.94 17.88
N LYS A 664 63.35 -42.94 17.35
CA LYS A 664 62.42 -44.06 17.55
C LYS A 664 62.85 -45.28 16.74
N ASP A 665 63.43 -46.27 17.41
CA ASP A 665 63.86 -47.52 16.79
C ASP A 665 62.74 -48.59 16.77
N SER A 666 62.83 -49.56 15.87
CA SER A 666 61.78 -50.59 15.68
C SER A 666 61.61 -51.56 16.85
N ASN A 667 62.57 -51.59 17.78
CA ASN A 667 62.55 -52.39 19.00
C ASN A 667 62.04 -51.61 20.24
N GLU A 668 61.61 -50.37 20.07
CA GLU A 668 61.14 -49.49 21.15
C GLU A 668 59.62 -49.43 21.20
N SER A 669 59.05 -49.69 22.38
CA SER A 669 57.61 -49.67 22.60
C SER A 669 57.11 -48.28 22.97
N GLY A 670 55.82 -48.02 22.73
CA GLY A 670 55.14 -46.86 23.30
C GLY A 670 55.14 -46.88 24.82
N SER A 671 54.99 -45.71 25.44
CA SER A 671 55.07 -45.54 26.88
C SER A 671 53.95 -44.66 27.41
N ASN A 672 53.32 -45.08 28.52
CA ASN A 672 52.33 -44.30 29.25
C ASN A 672 52.83 -43.72 30.57
N ALA A 673 54.11 -43.91 30.87
CA ALA A 673 54.74 -43.50 32.13
C ALA A 673 55.11 -42.01 32.17
N VAL A 674 54.29 -41.16 31.53
CA VAL A 674 54.45 -39.72 31.48
C VAL A 674 53.11 -39.04 31.67
N THR A 675 53.14 -37.83 32.22
CA THR A 675 52.04 -36.89 32.21
C THR A 675 52.34 -35.80 31.17
N ILE A 676 51.46 -35.65 30.18
CA ILE A 676 51.55 -34.60 29.16
C ILE A 676 50.80 -33.38 29.69
N PHE A 677 51.35 -32.18 29.54
CA PHE A 677 50.68 -30.94 29.94
C PHE A 677 50.90 -29.79 28.96
N LEU A 678 49.98 -28.83 28.97
CA LEU A 678 49.98 -27.63 28.13
C LEU A 678 50.48 -26.43 28.94
N ASP A 679 51.74 -26.08 28.70
CA ASP A 679 52.41 -24.97 29.38
C ASP A 679 51.91 -23.63 28.81
N THR A 680 51.14 -22.92 29.63
CA THR A 680 50.40 -21.73 29.22
C THR A 680 51.12 -20.44 29.61
N ASN A 681 51.96 -20.48 30.64
CA ASN A 681 52.67 -19.29 31.16
C ASN A 681 54.17 -19.30 30.84
N GLY A 682 54.68 -20.36 30.20
CA GLY A 682 56.07 -20.52 29.78
C GLY A 682 57.04 -20.75 30.93
N ASN A 683 56.55 -21.19 32.10
CA ASN A 683 57.39 -21.44 33.28
C ASN A 683 57.98 -22.86 33.31
N PHE A 684 57.59 -23.72 32.36
CA PHE A 684 58.08 -25.08 32.19
C PHE A 684 57.74 -26.05 33.35
N GLN A 685 56.80 -25.68 34.22
CA GLN A 685 56.35 -26.47 35.37
C GLN A 685 54.84 -26.65 35.30
N ILE A 686 54.34 -27.83 35.69
CA ILE A 686 52.90 -28.06 35.74
C ILE A 686 52.25 -27.24 36.86
N ASP A 687 51.37 -26.32 36.51
CA ASP A 687 50.59 -25.53 37.46
C ASP A 687 49.17 -26.07 37.64
N GLU A 688 48.51 -25.75 38.77
CA GLU A 688 47.13 -26.19 39.06
C GLU A 688 46.09 -25.76 38.00
N ASN A 689 46.41 -24.76 37.18
CA ASN A 689 45.53 -24.21 36.15
C ASN A 689 45.87 -24.67 34.72
N GLU A 690 46.80 -25.61 34.56
CA GLU A 690 47.21 -26.14 33.26
C GLU A 690 46.53 -27.46 32.92
N THR A 691 46.19 -27.65 31.65
CA THR A 691 45.61 -28.91 31.18
C THR A 691 46.68 -29.99 31.15
N SER A 692 46.44 -31.11 31.85
CA SER A 692 47.32 -32.28 31.82
C SER A 692 46.56 -33.59 31.64
N PHE A 693 47.13 -34.53 30.92
CA PHE A 693 46.54 -35.83 30.60
C PHE A 693 47.63 -36.91 30.43
N LYS A 694 47.24 -38.19 30.39
CA LYS A 694 48.15 -39.32 30.14
C LYS A 694 47.90 -39.92 28.76
N PRO A 695 48.95 -40.35 28.04
CA PRO A 695 48.78 -41.09 26.79
C PRO A 695 48.26 -42.51 27.04
N SER A 696 47.77 -43.14 25.98
CA SER A 696 47.31 -44.53 25.97
C SER A 696 48.46 -45.52 26.26
N ASN A 697 48.12 -46.77 26.58
CA ASN A 697 49.10 -47.82 26.92
C ASN A 697 50.11 -48.11 25.78
N ASP A 698 49.76 -47.80 24.52
CA ASP A 698 50.62 -47.91 23.34
C ASP A 698 51.43 -46.62 23.07
N GLY A 699 51.40 -45.67 24.00
CA GLY A 699 52.07 -44.38 23.94
C GLY A 699 51.37 -43.34 23.06
N SER A 700 50.28 -43.67 22.38
CA SER A 700 49.55 -42.71 21.54
C SER A 700 48.72 -41.74 22.37
N PHE A 701 48.58 -40.49 21.92
CA PHE A 701 47.62 -39.55 22.50
C PHE A 701 46.93 -38.71 21.42
N ALA A 702 45.68 -38.34 21.70
CA ALA A 702 44.86 -37.44 20.91
C ALA A 702 43.98 -36.64 21.87
N GLU A 703 44.32 -35.38 22.09
CA GLU A 703 43.62 -34.50 23.02
C GLU A 703 42.93 -33.37 22.26
N ILE A 704 41.65 -33.14 22.56
CA ILE A 704 40.89 -32.06 21.92
C ILE A 704 41.23 -30.75 22.64
N VAL A 705 41.62 -29.73 21.87
CA VAL A 705 42.03 -28.44 22.43
C VAL A 705 41.31 -27.27 21.75
N ARG A 706 41.42 -26.09 22.37
CA ARG A 706 40.99 -24.84 21.73
C ARG A 706 41.89 -24.54 20.52
N PRO A 707 41.43 -23.83 19.49
CA PRO A 707 42.32 -23.35 18.44
C PRO A 707 43.33 -22.34 19.02
N GLY A 708 44.58 -22.42 18.60
CA GLY A 708 45.63 -21.53 19.05
C GLY A 708 47.02 -22.17 19.07
N GLN A 709 47.97 -21.43 19.64
CA GLN A 709 49.33 -21.88 19.85
C GLN A 709 49.45 -22.55 21.22
N PHE A 710 50.09 -23.72 21.26
CA PHE A 710 50.33 -24.46 22.50
C PHE A 710 51.82 -24.78 22.66
N SER A 711 52.30 -24.67 23.90
CA SER A 711 53.55 -25.30 24.32
C SER A 711 53.22 -26.64 24.96
N VAL A 712 53.59 -27.75 24.31
CA VAL A 712 53.28 -29.10 24.79
C VAL A 712 54.52 -29.73 25.41
N ARG A 713 54.37 -30.27 26.62
CA ARG A 713 55.46 -30.85 27.42
C ARG A 713 55.06 -32.17 28.05
N ILE A 714 56.06 -32.92 28.51
CA ILE A 714 55.87 -34.16 29.27
C ILE A 714 56.66 -34.15 30.58
N ILE A 715 56.15 -34.84 31.58
CA ILE A 715 56.80 -35.11 32.88
C ILE A 715 56.79 -36.62 33.08
N PRO A 716 57.95 -37.29 33.14
CA PRO A 716 58.02 -38.70 33.50
C PRO A 716 57.49 -38.95 34.91
N ASP A 717 56.75 -40.04 35.10
CA ASP A 717 56.22 -40.42 36.41
C ASP A 717 57.32 -40.81 37.40
N ASN A 718 58.47 -41.29 36.91
CA ASN A 718 59.66 -41.58 37.71
C ASN A 718 60.67 -40.44 37.59
N GLN A 719 61.10 -39.88 38.73
CA GLN A 719 62.01 -38.73 38.84
C GLN A 719 63.41 -39.00 38.27
N ASP A 720 63.81 -40.28 38.17
CA ASP A 720 65.09 -40.69 37.61
C ASP A 720 65.04 -40.89 36.07
N SER A 721 63.86 -40.76 35.45
CA SER A 721 63.73 -40.91 33.99
C SER A 721 64.16 -39.65 33.24
N ASN A 722 64.92 -39.83 32.17
CA ASN A 722 65.36 -38.72 31.32
C ASN A 722 64.49 -38.63 30.05
N ILE A 723 63.98 -37.44 29.73
CA ILE A 723 63.35 -37.18 28.43
C ILE A 723 64.46 -37.04 27.38
N THR A 724 64.47 -37.90 26.36
CA THR A 724 65.50 -37.93 25.32
C THR A 724 65.12 -37.16 24.05
N PHE A 725 63.82 -36.93 23.81
CA PHE A 725 63.34 -36.16 22.67
C PHE A 725 62.09 -35.33 23.04
N PRO A 726 61.97 -34.06 22.59
CA PRO A 726 62.87 -33.32 21.69
C PRO A 726 64.22 -32.92 22.32
N ILE A 727 65.26 -32.79 21.48
CA ILE A 727 66.66 -32.50 21.88
C ILE A 727 66.85 -31.05 22.39
N GLU A 728 65.85 -30.20 22.20
CA GLU A 728 65.89 -28.79 22.58
C GLU A 728 66.06 -28.59 24.10
N GLU A 729 66.70 -27.49 24.50
CA GLU A 729 67.11 -27.17 25.88
C GLU A 729 65.93 -27.19 26.87
N HIS A 730 64.71 -26.96 26.39
CA HIS A 730 63.49 -26.93 27.19
C HIS A 730 62.56 -28.13 26.96
N LYS A 731 62.96 -29.12 26.14
CA LYS A 731 62.25 -30.39 25.87
C LYS A 731 60.74 -30.24 25.62
N SER A 732 60.36 -29.26 24.80
CA SER A 732 58.98 -28.86 24.55
C SER A 732 58.69 -28.67 23.07
N TYR A 733 57.44 -28.84 22.65
CA TYR A 733 56.99 -28.43 21.31
C TYR A 733 56.22 -27.13 21.37
N LEU A 734 56.49 -26.24 20.43
CA LEU A 734 55.59 -25.14 20.10
C LEU A 734 54.79 -25.53 18.86
N THR A 735 53.49 -25.72 19.01
CA THR A 735 52.61 -26.17 17.93
C THR A 735 51.41 -25.25 17.80
N TRP A 736 50.82 -25.23 16.60
CA TRP A 736 49.62 -24.46 16.29
C TRP A 736 48.55 -25.42 15.79
N VAL A 737 47.33 -25.27 16.28
CA VAL A 737 46.15 -26.00 15.82
C VAL A 737 44.99 -25.06 15.59
N ASP A 738 44.19 -25.33 14.57
CA ASP A 738 42.98 -24.59 14.26
C ASP A 738 41.84 -25.56 13.90
N PHE A 739 40.71 -25.04 13.45
CA PHE A 739 39.54 -25.85 13.08
C PHE A 739 39.72 -26.67 11.79
N GLU A 740 40.87 -26.52 11.12
CA GLU A 740 41.13 -27.05 9.78
C GLU A 740 42.32 -28.03 9.78
N GLN A 741 43.23 -27.93 10.76
CA GLN A 741 44.45 -28.74 10.83
C GLN A 741 44.69 -29.33 12.23
N GLN A 742 44.79 -30.67 12.33
CA GLN A 742 45.33 -31.35 13.51
C GLN A 742 46.80 -30.96 13.70
N SER A 743 47.32 -31.04 14.93
CA SER A 743 48.75 -30.80 15.12
C SER A 743 49.58 -31.77 14.26
N PRO A 744 50.78 -31.35 13.83
CA PRO A 744 51.80 -32.33 13.44
C PRO A 744 51.97 -33.35 14.57
N PRO A 745 52.27 -34.63 14.26
CA PRO A 745 52.43 -35.65 15.28
C PRO A 745 53.58 -35.28 16.22
N LEU A 746 53.24 -35.01 17.48
CA LEU A 746 54.22 -34.64 18.49
C LEU A 746 54.86 -35.90 19.06
N LEU A 747 56.18 -35.98 18.98
CA LEU A 747 56.94 -37.17 19.29
C LEU A 747 57.75 -36.94 20.56
N PHE A 748 57.58 -37.78 21.58
CA PHE A 748 58.34 -37.69 22.83
C PHE A 748 59.10 -38.98 23.17
N GLY A 749 60.41 -38.88 23.38
CA GLY A 749 61.26 -40.01 23.78
C GLY A 749 61.57 -39.95 25.27
N ILE A 750 61.44 -41.07 25.99
CA ILE A 750 61.84 -41.17 27.40
C ILE A 750 62.77 -42.36 27.65
N GLN A 751 63.85 -42.14 28.40
CA GLN A 751 64.78 -43.16 28.85
C GLN A 751 64.59 -43.38 30.35
N GLN A 752 64.20 -44.58 30.73
CA GLN A 752 64.07 -44.99 32.13
C GLN A 752 65.34 -45.70 32.57
N ASP A 753 65.97 -45.26 33.66
CA ASP A 753 67.11 -45.99 34.23
C ASP A 753 66.66 -47.37 34.72
N GLY A 754 67.19 -48.40 34.07
CA GLY A 754 66.60 -49.72 34.03
C GLY A 754 66.77 -50.52 35.31
N ASN A 755 65.66 -51.10 35.78
CA ASN A 755 65.68 -52.48 36.26
C ASN A 755 64.32 -53.16 36.11
N SER A 756 64.04 -53.70 34.92
CA SER A 756 63.56 -55.09 34.75
C SER A 756 63.14 -55.35 33.30
N SER A 757 63.88 -56.29 32.71
CA SER A 757 63.71 -56.96 31.43
C SER A 757 62.32 -57.59 31.19
N GLY A 758 61.87 -57.55 29.92
CA GLY A 758 60.76 -58.37 29.42
C GLY A 758 60.58 -58.26 27.90
N SER A 759 61.24 -59.15 27.17
CA SER A 759 61.25 -59.34 25.71
C SER A 759 59.89 -59.57 25.04
N SER A 760 59.71 -59.08 23.80
CA SER A 760 59.43 -59.95 22.63
C SER A 760 59.28 -59.16 21.31
N SER A 761 60.25 -59.38 20.43
CA SER A 761 60.24 -59.42 18.96
C SER A 761 58.90 -59.45 18.19
N GLN A 762 58.78 -58.71 17.07
CA GLN A 762 58.83 -59.26 15.68
C GLN A 762 58.46 -58.23 14.56
N GLN A 763 59.39 -58.12 13.60
CA GLN A 763 59.22 -58.10 12.12
C GLN A 763 58.54 -56.94 11.36
N ASN A 764 59.40 -56.14 10.68
CA ASN A 764 59.48 -55.91 9.22
C ASN A 764 58.23 -56.14 8.34
N ASN A 765 57.82 -55.13 7.56
CA ASN A 765 58.33 -54.94 6.19
C ASN A 765 57.80 -53.67 5.49
N LYS A 766 58.72 -52.95 4.84
CA LYS A 766 58.49 -51.99 3.74
C LYS A 766 58.23 -52.75 2.44
N THR A 767 57.38 -52.21 1.57
CA THR A 767 57.69 -52.11 0.13
C THR A 767 56.96 -50.95 -0.54
N SER A 768 57.67 -50.31 -1.45
CA SER A 768 57.40 -49.07 -2.18
C SER A 768 57.12 -49.34 -3.67
N GLU A 769 56.18 -48.57 -4.26
CA GLU A 769 56.13 -47.99 -5.64
C GLU A 769 56.30 -48.91 -6.89
N PRO A 770 55.99 -48.50 -8.15
CA PRO A 770 55.87 -47.12 -8.69
C PRO A 770 54.76 -46.82 -9.74
N GLU A 771 54.60 -45.50 -9.97
CA GLU A 771 54.31 -44.71 -11.18
C GLU A 771 53.72 -45.34 -12.47
N GLN A 772 52.79 -44.60 -13.11
CA GLN A 772 53.02 -44.09 -14.47
C GLN A 772 52.17 -42.86 -14.85
N THR A 773 52.87 -41.91 -15.47
CA THR A 773 52.54 -40.59 -16.00
C THR A 773 51.84 -40.64 -17.37
N ASN A 774 51.10 -39.58 -17.74
CA ASN A 774 51.31 -38.88 -19.01
C ASN A 774 50.58 -37.52 -19.11
N GLN A 775 51.33 -36.52 -19.58
CA GLN A 775 50.99 -35.15 -19.98
C GLN A 775 50.29 -35.14 -21.37
N ALA A 776 49.72 -34.08 -21.97
CA ALA A 776 50.12 -32.67 -22.06
C ALA A 776 49.03 -31.76 -22.74
N ASP A 777 49.06 -30.45 -22.41
CA ASP A 777 49.00 -29.19 -23.23
C ASP A 777 47.87 -28.89 -24.25
N GLN A 778 46.96 -27.90 -24.02
CA GLN A 778 46.95 -26.41 -24.30
C GLN A 778 46.62 -25.98 -25.77
N PRO A 779 46.19 -24.72 -26.12
CA PRO A 779 45.28 -23.72 -25.50
C PRO A 779 44.34 -22.92 -26.50
N ASN A 780 43.54 -21.98 -25.94
CA ASN A 780 43.05 -20.66 -26.45
C ASN A 780 41.75 -20.39 -27.28
N GLN A 781 40.96 -19.46 -26.71
CA GLN A 781 40.21 -18.29 -27.25
C GLN A 781 38.93 -18.43 -28.12
N SER A 782 37.79 -17.94 -27.62
CA SER A 782 37.18 -16.66 -28.06
C SER A 782 35.87 -16.33 -27.31
N ASP A 783 35.83 -15.13 -26.73
CA ASP A 783 34.63 -14.40 -26.34
C ASP A 783 33.97 -13.76 -27.57
N GLN A 784 32.63 -13.76 -27.62
CA GLN A 784 31.72 -12.69 -28.10
C GLN A 784 30.40 -13.29 -28.61
N GLN A 785 29.52 -13.69 -27.69
CA GLN A 785 28.11 -13.93 -27.97
C GLN A 785 27.34 -13.98 -26.66
N SER A 786 27.01 -12.82 -26.06
CA SER A 786 26.16 -12.81 -24.86
C SER A 786 25.27 -11.58 -24.69
N THR A 787 25.31 -10.59 -25.57
CA THR A 787 24.52 -9.36 -25.35
C THR A 787 23.16 -9.37 -26.06
N GLU A 788 22.95 -10.20 -27.09
CA GLU A 788 21.67 -10.25 -27.84
C GLU A 788 20.68 -11.31 -27.30
N GLU A 789 21.16 -12.43 -26.73
CA GLU A 789 20.28 -13.46 -26.14
C GLU A 789 19.63 -13.01 -24.81
N ILE A 790 20.29 -12.11 -24.08
CA ILE A 790 19.80 -11.62 -22.78
C ILE A 790 18.61 -10.66 -22.94
N ASN A 791 18.57 -9.87 -24.02
CA ASN A 791 17.42 -9.00 -24.32
C ASN A 791 16.23 -9.79 -24.87
N ALA A 792 16.48 -10.81 -25.70
CA ALA A 792 15.42 -11.67 -26.26
C ALA A 792 14.75 -12.55 -25.19
N LEU A 793 15.50 -13.03 -24.19
CA LEU A 793 14.94 -13.80 -23.06
C LEU A 793 14.08 -12.91 -22.13
N TYR A 794 14.48 -11.65 -21.94
CA TYR A 794 13.77 -10.69 -21.10
C TYR A 794 12.43 -10.27 -21.73
N GLU A 795 12.41 -10.00 -23.04
CA GLU A 795 11.17 -9.72 -23.77
C GLU A 795 10.25 -10.94 -23.87
N ARG A 796 10.82 -12.16 -23.98
CA ARG A 796 10.04 -13.41 -23.97
C ARG A 796 9.41 -13.71 -22.62
N LEU A 797 10.09 -13.41 -21.51
CA LEU A 797 9.56 -13.55 -20.15
C LEU A 797 8.46 -12.52 -19.85
N LEU A 798 8.57 -11.30 -20.38
CA LEU A 798 7.49 -10.29 -20.32
C LEU A 798 6.27 -10.76 -21.13
N GLN A 799 6.47 -11.27 -22.35
CA GLN A 799 5.39 -11.85 -23.18
C GLN A 799 4.77 -13.13 -22.59
N GLU A 800 5.54 -14.00 -21.92
CA GLU A 800 5.01 -15.20 -21.25
C GLU A 800 4.25 -14.88 -19.97
N SER A 801 4.56 -13.76 -19.30
CA SER A 801 3.84 -13.29 -18.11
C SER A 801 2.49 -12.63 -18.45
N GLU A 802 2.40 -11.94 -19.60
CA GLU A 802 1.15 -11.34 -20.09
C GLU A 802 0.19 -12.37 -20.73
N SER A 803 0.68 -13.56 -21.13
CA SER A 803 -0.08 -14.51 -21.98
C SER A 803 -0.77 -15.68 -21.26
N LYS A 804 -0.64 -15.84 -19.94
CA LYS A 804 -1.26 -16.97 -19.21
C LYS A 804 -2.60 -16.69 -18.55
N SER A 805 -3.05 -15.43 -18.46
CA SER A 805 -4.39 -15.15 -17.94
C SER A 805 -5.40 -15.21 -19.07
N GLU A 806 -6.15 -16.32 -19.15
CA GLU A 806 -7.30 -16.38 -20.03
C GLU A 806 -8.38 -15.41 -19.53
N PRO A 807 -8.97 -14.57 -20.40
CA PRO A 807 -10.04 -13.69 -19.99
C PRO A 807 -11.24 -14.52 -19.51
N LEU A 808 -11.65 -14.29 -18.27
CA LEU A 808 -12.89 -14.88 -17.75
C LEU A 808 -14.09 -14.41 -18.56
N GLN A 809 -15.12 -15.26 -18.63
CA GLN A 809 -16.29 -14.96 -19.42
C GLN A 809 -17.03 -13.76 -18.81
N LEU A 810 -17.12 -12.69 -19.60
CA LEU A 810 -17.91 -11.51 -19.27
C LEU A 810 -19.31 -11.73 -19.81
N GLU A 811 -20.30 -11.58 -18.93
CA GLU A 811 -21.69 -11.66 -19.33
C GLU A 811 -22.05 -10.40 -20.15
N PRO A 812 -22.39 -10.53 -21.45
CA PRO A 812 -22.54 -9.37 -22.31
C PRO A 812 -23.88 -8.65 -22.10
N ASP A 813 -24.90 -9.35 -21.59
CA ASP A 813 -26.28 -8.89 -21.60
C ASP A 813 -26.55 -7.87 -20.49
N PHE A 814 -26.96 -6.67 -20.89
CA PHE A 814 -27.53 -5.68 -19.98
C PHE A 814 -29.02 -5.94 -19.82
N TYR A 815 -29.57 -5.73 -18.62
CA TYR A 815 -31.01 -5.85 -18.43
C TYR A 815 -31.69 -4.55 -18.87
N ALA A 816 -32.76 -4.67 -19.66
CA ALA A 816 -33.64 -3.53 -19.92
C ALA A 816 -34.31 -3.10 -18.60
N PRO A 817 -34.19 -1.83 -18.17
CA PRO A 817 -34.85 -1.38 -16.96
C PRO A 817 -36.37 -1.51 -17.08
N THR A 818 -37.01 -2.00 -16.02
CA THR A 818 -38.46 -2.14 -15.91
C THR A 818 -39.14 -0.80 -16.12
N GLN A 819 -40.21 -0.80 -16.93
CA GLN A 819 -41.00 0.40 -17.20
C GLN A 819 -41.61 0.91 -15.89
N THR A 820 -41.12 2.02 -15.36
CA THR A 820 -41.83 2.79 -14.33
C THR A 820 -42.96 3.56 -15.00
N GLY A 821 -43.97 2.83 -15.43
CA GLY A 821 -45.24 3.37 -15.93
C GLY A 821 -46.29 2.30 -15.65
N ARG A 822 -47.28 2.61 -14.83
CA ARG A 822 -48.48 1.77 -14.77
C ARG A 822 -49.04 1.72 -16.18
N ASP A 823 -49.09 0.52 -16.74
CA ASP A 823 -49.89 0.21 -17.91
C ASP A 823 -51.35 0.54 -17.54
N TYR A 824 -51.89 1.62 -18.10
CA TYR A 824 -53.29 2.03 -17.98
C TYR A 824 -53.90 2.18 -19.36
#